data_AF-A0A8H4KYP4-F1
#
_entry.id   AF-A0A8H4KYP4-F1
#
_cell.length_a   1.000
_cell.length_b   1.000
_cell.length_c   1.000
_cell.angle_alpha   90.00
_cell.angle_beta   90.00
_cell.angle_gamma   90.00
#
_symmetry.space_group_name_H-M   'P 1'
#
loop_
_entity.id
_entity.type
_entity.pdbx_description
1 polymer ?
#
loop_
_entity_poly.entity_id
_entity_poly.type
_entity_poly.pdbx_seq_one_letter_code
_entity_poly.pdbx_strand_id
1 'polypeptide(L)'
;MASQTNPTFAVGDHEAFMEFALTQAQKSPPAGNKFCVGAVLVDADTGKVLSTGYSLEYPRDYKGDPGTTHAEQCCFIKIADEHDLPEERIHEVLPANTVLYTTMEPCNERLSGNMTCATRILRLKGAIKTVYVGIKEPGTFIAHNDGQERLETNGVKVTGRIDVLLRDDTPQSFFIKVMSKEIGMKMAQAEFESMNAMHNVVPEFVPKPIASGTYETIPDTYFFVCEFREMTDDMPDPRKFAALLSTLHQKSVYTRGLVFATSNLGKCVFPRRSPHLSSDSQFLNGWNPDPHVIRVDDTYYVAVSSFLTFPGIPIYKSQDLANWELVSHAIDQPHKVPITGVRTGNGVWAPSISYINGRFYVTSMAMTGSDPDYRTWPRMFWVSSEDLKTWSDVVWGEPYGIDPHLFQDPISKKSYLTIMGLNNGYDRLWGISQCEVDLDSGACVGPYRSIWNGTMPVTNSTRPEGPKLFYKDKYYYLLIAEGGTGVTHRASIARSKSPEGPWESSPTNPLIFNGADTSLTVGNTGHATFADTPDGEWFATFLARRYVGDWSVLGRETFFAPVTWKDGWPTMNNGEYVLLSQKYDYGPDVKYPPKPYEDLFEGSELRSSWYQLRSPYSKTYRLNGKGKGLVLLPNVYTLSDRDTPSAILRKQLSVNMTFTATLLPIEKGLGPYQSVGISAYSSEMAHQDVGVRGCAKSSGLCIFVDITAKSPGPGTPPQTEEFSLKLNQIESDLKLHIRAEPRQYRLGYSLKNGEATWVKTFSPSLLPVGFDGVMFALFASGNSFPWPYDAPEVGFSKIHEEYFDEGFGDYKNQTQEG
;
A
#
# COMPACT_ATOMS: atom_id res chain seq x y z
N MET A 1 33.29 -45.95 -13.12
CA MET A 1 33.17 -44.49 -12.97
C MET A 1 33.67 -44.17 -11.56
N ALA A 2 34.52 -43.15 -11.39
CA ALA A 2 35.21 -42.91 -10.11
C ALA A 2 34.20 -42.79 -8.95
N SER A 3 34.29 -43.69 -7.96
CA SER A 3 33.45 -43.62 -6.77
C SER A 3 33.81 -42.34 -6.01
N GLN A 4 32.94 -41.34 -5.99
CA GLN A 4 33.05 -40.29 -4.99
C GLN A 4 32.87 -40.97 -3.64
N THR A 5 33.97 -41.12 -2.91
CA THR A 5 33.92 -41.59 -1.53
C THR A 5 33.16 -40.54 -0.73
N ASN A 6 31.96 -40.90 -0.28
CA ASN A 6 31.18 -40.07 0.62
C ASN A 6 32.05 -39.68 1.84
N PRO A 7 31.97 -38.43 2.32
CA PRO A 7 32.80 -37.97 3.42
C PRO A 7 32.50 -38.72 4.73
N THR A 8 33.47 -38.72 5.62
CA THR A 8 33.30 -39.17 7.01
C THR A 8 33.52 -37.95 7.90
N PHE A 9 32.55 -37.66 8.76
CA PHE A 9 32.64 -36.60 9.77
C PHE A 9 32.83 -37.21 11.15
N ALA A 10 33.10 -36.39 12.16
CA ALA A 10 33.25 -36.91 13.52
C ALA A 10 31.91 -37.51 14.00
N VAL A 11 31.98 -38.62 14.74
CA VAL A 11 30.79 -39.25 15.34
C VAL A 11 30.11 -38.24 16.27
N GLY A 12 28.81 -38.01 16.06
CA GLY A 12 28.03 -37.02 16.81
C GLY A 12 28.15 -35.57 16.31
N ASP A 13 28.89 -35.31 15.23
CA ASP A 13 29.02 -33.97 14.62
C ASP A 13 27.79 -33.60 13.79
N HIS A 14 26.68 -33.39 14.48
CA HIS A 14 25.37 -33.10 13.89
C HIS A 14 25.39 -31.84 13.03
N GLU A 15 26.23 -30.87 13.36
CA GLU A 15 26.43 -29.64 12.59
C GLU A 15 27.01 -29.95 11.22
N ALA A 16 28.14 -30.67 11.14
CA ALA A 16 28.77 -31.01 9.88
C ALA A 16 27.85 -31.85 8.97
N PHE A 17 27.07 -32.78 9.54
CA PHE A 17 26.10 -33.55 8.77
C PHE A 17 24.95 -32.69 8.22
N MET A 18 24.45 -31.71 9.00
CA MET A 18 23.39 -30.81 8.57
C MET A 18 23.88 -29.76 7.55
N GLU A 19 25.09 -29.23 7.71
CA GLU A 19 25.75 -28.39 6.70
C GLU A 19 25.95 -29.13 5.39
N PHE A 20 26.31 -30.42 5.48
CA PHE A 20 26.43 -31.26 4.30
C PHE A 20 25.07 -31.52 3.62
N ALA A 21 24.00 -31.67 4.40
CA ALA A 21 22.63 -31.74 3.88
C ALA A 21 22.21 -30.43 3.19
N LEU A 22 22.55 -29.25 3.75
CA LEU A 22 22.34 -27.95 3.11
C LEU A 22 23.11 -27.83 1.79
N THR A 23 24.33 -28.37 1.73
CA THR A 23 25.12 -28.42 0.49
C THR A 23 24.43 -29.29 -0.58
N GLN A 24 23.74 -30.37 -0.18
CA GLN A 24 22.91 -31.13 -1.12
C GLN A 24 21.69 -30.33 -1.57
N ALA A 25 21.02 -29.64 -0.64
CA ALA A 25 19.86 -28.81 -0.94
C ALA A 25 20.15 -27.75 -2.02
N GLN A 26 21.35 -27.17 -2.03
CA GLN A 26 21.80 -26.20 -3.04
C GLN A 26 21.88 -26.77 -4.46
N LYS A 27 21.95 -28.10 -4.62
CA LYS A 27 21.92 -28.77 -5.93
C LYS A 27 20.51 -28.89 -6.51
N SER A 28 19.47 -28.71 -5.70
CA SER A 28 18.07 -28.73 -6.15
C SER A 28 17.76 -27.48 -6.99
N PRO A 29 17.19 -27.62 -8.20
CA PRO A 29 16.80 -26.48 -9.03
C PRO A 29 15.73 -25.63 -8.33
N PRO A 30 15.90 -24.30 -8.18
CA PRO A 30 14.92 -23.44 -7.50
C PRO A 30 13.61 -23.33 -8.31
N ALA A 31 12.47 -23.24 -7.63
CA ALA A 31 11.16 -22.92 -8.23
C ALA A 31 10.23 -22.27 -7.20
N GLY A 32 9.34 -21.38 -7.63
CA GLY A 32 8.49 -20.57 -6.74
C GLY A 32 7.39 -21.32 -5.98
N ASN A 33 7.23 -22.62 -6.20
CA ASN A 33 6.18 -23.46 -5.61
C ASN A 33 6.73 -24.69 -4.85
N LYS A 34 8.00 -24.70 -4.46
CA LYS A 34 8.62 -25.82 -3.73
C LYS A 34 9.83 -25.37 -2.91
N PHE A 35 10.20 -26.18 -1.91
CA PHE A 35 11.45 -26.00 -1.19
C PHE A 35 12.60 -26.80 -1.83
N CYS A 36 13.79 -26.22 -1.82
CA CYS A 36 15.03 -26.96 -2.10
C CYS A 36 15.43 -27.69 -0.81
N VAL A 37 15.22 -29.00 -0.79
CA VAL A 37 15.51 -29.85 0.39
C VAL A 37 16.73 -30.72 0.08
N GLY A 38 17.56 -30.94 1.10
CA GLY A 38 18.69 -31.85 1.05
C GLY A 38 18.64 -32.85 2.21
N ALA A 39 19.17 -34.05 1.97
CA ALA A 39 19.20 -35.13 2.95
C ALA A 39 20.51 -35.91 2.89
N VAL A 40 20.92 -36.46 4.04
CA VAL A 40 22.14 -37.23 4.23
C VAL A 40 21.84 -38.42 5.16
N LEU A 41 22.15 -39.63 4.71
CA LEU A 41 22.02 -40.86 5.48
C LEU A 41 23.39 -41.26 6.03
N VAL A 42 23.48 -41.54 7.33
CA VAL A 42 24.76 -41.65 8.05
C VAL A 42 24.77 -42.91 8.91
N ASP A 43 25.91 -43.60 8.95
CA ASP A 43 26.23 -44.58 9.98
C ASP A 43 26.71 -43.84 11.23
N ALA A 44 25.86 -43.77 12.26
CA ALA A 44 26.16 -42.97 13.44
C ALA A 44 27.28 -43.57 14.30
N ASP A 45 27.61 -44.86 14.16
CA ASP A 45 28.71 -45.48 14.91
C ASP A 45 30.08 -45.10 14.34
N THR A 46 30.15 -44.78 13.04
CA THR A 46 31.40 -44.49 12.34
C THR A 46 31.53 -43.06 11.83
N GLY A 47 30.43 -42.30 11.80
CA GLY A 47 30.35 -40.96 11.23
C GLY A 47 30.42 -40.94 9.70
N LYS A 48 30.32 -42.10 9.05
CA LYS A 48 30.41 -42.24 7.60
C LYS A 48 29.08 -41.88 6.94
N VAL A 49 29.12 -41.00 5.95
CA VAL A 49 27.96 -40.76 5.08
C VAL A 49 27.74 -41.98 4.16
N LEU A 50 26.57 -42.59 4.28
CA LEU A 50 26.15 -43.75 3.50
C LEU A 50 25.55 -43.32 2.16
N SER A 51 24.69 -42.31 2.18
CA SER A 51 24.00 -41.81 1.00
C SER A 51 23.62 -40.35 1.15
N THR A 52 23.34 -39.68 0.04
CA THR A 52 22.93 -38.28 -0.03
C THR A 52 21.73 -38.13 -0.95
N GLY A 53 20.99 -37.04 -0.82
CA GLY A 53 19.86 -36.77 -1.69
C GLY A 53 19.48 -35.30 -1.73
N TYR A 54 18.91 -34.86 -2.85
CA TYR A 54 18.29 -33.55 -2.96
C TYR A 54 16.99 -33.62 -3.78
N SER A 55 16.10 -32.66 -3.57
CA SER A 55 14.83 -32.57 -4.30
C SER A 55 15.07 -32.55 -5.82
N LEU A 56 14.31 -33.35 -6.57
CA LEU A 56 14.43 -33.48 -8.05
C LEU A 56 15.77 -34.02 -8.56
N GLU A 57 16.52 -34.73 -7.74
CA GLU A 57 17.74 -35.39 -8.21
C GLU A 57 17.48 -36.44 -9.31
N TYR A 58 16.32 -37.10 -9.26
CA TYR A 58 15.91 -38.08 -10.27
C TYR A 58 14.73 -37.57 -11.12
N PRO A 59 14.58 -38.07 -12.36
CA PRO A 59 13.47 -37.71 -13.24
C PRO A 59 12.11 -37.98 -12.61
N ARG A 60 11.09 -37.24 -13.08
CA ARG A 60 9.69 -37.58 -12.76
C ARG A 60 9.41 -39.02 -13.22
N ASP A 61 8.73 -39.79 -12.38
CA ASP A 61 8.37 -41.19 -12.64
C ASP A 61 9.54 -42.20 -12.59
N TYR A 62 10.56 -41.93 -11.76
CA TYR A 62 11.67 -42.88 -11.53
C TYR A 62 11.14 -44.22 -10.99
N LYS A 63 11.39 -45.30 -11.75
CA LYS A 63 10.93 -46.68 -11.46
C LYS A 63 9.41 -46.81 -11.19
N GLY A 64 8.58 -45.99 -11.84
CA GLY A 64 7.11 -46.09 -11.77
C GLY A 64 6.48 -45.46 -10.53
N ASP A 65 7.20 -44.57 -9.83
CA ASP A 65 6.66 -43.74 -8.74
C ASP A 65 6.21 -42.36 -9.28
N PRO A 66 4.90 -42.13 -9.53
CA PRO A 66 4.41 -41.00 -10.30
C PRO A 66 4.56 -39.66 -9.56
N GLY A 67 5.66 -38.96 -9.78
CA GLY A 67 5.88 -37.65 -9.16
C GLY A 67 7.33 -37.22 -9.16
N THR A 68 7.61 -36.13 -8.45
CA THR A 68 8.96 -35.58 -8.25
C THR A 68 9.63 -36.25 -7.06
N THR A 69 10.92 -36.62 -7.12
CA THR A 69 11.59 -37.23 -5.96
C THR A 69 11.92 -36.19 -4.87
N HIS A 70 11.74 -36.57 -3.61
CA HIS A 70 12.17 -35.79 -2.44
C HIS A 70 13.58 -36.21 -2.00
N ALA A 71 14.26 -35.36 -1.25
CA ALA A 71 15.65 -35.57 -0.86
C ALA A 71 15.88 -36.88 -0.08
N GLU A 72 14.99 -37.22 0.84
CA GLU A 72 15.04 -38.46 1.64
C GLU A 72 14.85 -39.68 0.75
N GLN A 73 13.91 -39.61 -0.20
CA GLN A 73 13.66 -40.66 -1.18
C GLN A 73 14.90 -40.91 -2.05
N CYS A 74 15.59 -39.85 -2.49
CA CYS A 74 16.82 -39.97 -3.28
C CYS A 74 17.94 -40.70 -2.51
N CYS A 75 18.04 -40.50 -1.19
CA CYS A 75 19.01 -41.24 -0.36
C CYS A 75 18.76 -42.75 -0.43
N PHE A 76 17.50 -43.16 -0.31
CA PHE A 76 17.10 -44.56 -0.28
C PHE A 76 17.22 -45.23 -1.65
N ILE A 77 16.87 -44.52 -2.73
CA ILE A 77 17.03 -44.98 -4.11
C ILE A 77 18.49 -45.39 -4.38
N LYS A 78 19.47 -44.58 -3.95
CA LYS A 78 20.89 -44.85 -4.20
C LYS A 78 21.38 -46.12 -3.50
N ILE A 79 20.98 -46.34 -2.25
CA ILE A 79 21.33 -47.56 -1.50
C ILE A 79 20.64 -48.79 -2.12
N ALA A 80 19.37 -48.65 -2.49
CA ALA A 80 18.62 -49.69 -3.17
C ALA A 80 19.30 -50.11 -4.48
N ASP A 81 19.71 -49.14 -5.30
CA ASP A 81 20.38 -49.37 -6.57
C ASP A 81 21.81 -49.93 -6.40
N GLU A 82 22.56 -49.48 -5.38
CA GLU A 82 23.91 -49.98 -5.08
C GLU A 82 23.91 -51.46 -4.66
N HIS A 83 22.88 -51.89 -3.93
CA HIS A 83 22.79 -53.24 -3.37
C HIS A 83 21.84 -54.18 -4.11
N ASP A 84 21.23 -53.72 -5.22
CA ASP A 84 20.22 -54.46 -6.00
C ASP A 84 19.05 -54.96 -5.12
N LEU A 85 18.55 -54.07 -4.25
CA LEU A 85 17.42 -54.33 -3.34
C LEU A 85 16.27 -53.36 -3.61
N PRO A 86 15.00 -53.76 -3.39
CA PRO A 86 13.91 -52.79 -3.36
C PRO A 86 14.02 -51.89 -2.12
N GLU A 87 13.46 -50.67 -2.19
CA GLU A 87 13.60 -49.64 -1.15
C GLU A 87 13.15 -50.14 0.23
N GLU A 88 12.11 -50.97 0.32
CA GLU A 88 11.62 -51.54 1.57
C GLU A 88 12.58 -52.53 2.23
N ARG A 89 13.55 -53.08 1.49
CA ARG A 89 14.53 -54.06 1.97
C ARG A 89 15.90 -53.48 2.24
N ILE A 90 16.13 -52.18 2.03
CA ILE A 90 17.46 -51.59 2.29
C ILE A 90 17.87 -51.67 3.77
N HIS A 91 16.93 -51.85 4.70
CA HIS A 91 17.23 -52.10 6.10
C HIS A 91 18.09 -53.36 6.33
N GLU A 92 18.16 -54.29 5.36
CA GLU A 92 19.02 -55.49 5.41
C GLU A 92 20.51 -55.15 5.22
N VAL A 93 20.82 -54.00 4.63
CA VAL A 93 22.19 -53.56 4.31
C VAL A 93 22.60 -52.29 5.07
N LEU A 94 21.64 -51.58 5.66
CA LEU A 94 21.91 -50.41 6.50
C LEU A 94 22.45 -50.83 7.88
N PRO A 95 23.46 -50.12 8.43
CA PRO A 95 23.90 -50.28 9.81
C PRO A 95 22.75 -50.12 10.81
N ALA A 96 22.81 -50.83 11.94
CA ALA A 96 21.75 -50.84 12.95
C ALA A 96 21.51 -49.46 13.59
N ASN A 97 22.54 -48.60 13.63
CA ASN A 97 22.49 -47.24 14.14
C ASN A 97 22.53 -46.20 13.00
N THR A 98 21.63 -46.34 12.03
CA THR A 98 21.54 -45.39 10.92
C THR A 98 20.76 -44.14 11.35
N VAL A 99 21.28 -42.97 10.97
CA VAL A 99 20.68 -41.66 11.24
C VAL A 99 20.44 -40.91 9.92
N LEU A 100 19.30 -40.24 9.82
CA LEU A 100 18.96 -39.38 8.69
C LEU A 100 19.03 -37.91 9.10
N TYR A 101 19.76 -37.10 8.35
CA TYR A 101 19.73 -35.63 8.45
C TYR A 101 18.96 -35.09 7.26
N THR A 102 17.93 -34.28 7.50
CA THR A 102 17.17 -33.60 6.44
C THR A 102 16.99 -32.13 6.78
N THR A 103 17.11 -31.26 5.78
CA THR A 103 16.99 -29.81 5.98
C THR A 103 15.56 -29.38 6.27
N MET A 104 14.56 -30.25 6.05
CA MET A 104 13.14 -29.97 6.23
C MET A 104 12.41 -31.18 6.82
N GLU A 105 11.35 -30.94 7.57
CA GLU A 105 10.52 -32.00 8.14
C GLU A 105 10.00 -32.97 7.06
N PRO A 106 10.14 -34.30 7.26
CA PRO A 106 9.62 -35.29 6.33
C PRO A 106 8.10 -35.17 6.15
N CYS A 107 7.64 -35.02 4.91
CA CYS A 107 6.21 -34.84 4.64
C CYS A 107 5.35 -36.04 5.09
N ASN A 108 4.13 -35.75 5.55
CA ASN A 108 3.09 -36.71 5.89
C ASN A 108 2.06 -36.96 4.78
N GLU A 109 1.93 -36.02 3.84
CA GLU A 109 1.05 -36.04 2.67
C GLU A 109 1.83 -35.65 1.40
N ARG A 110 1.40 -36.14 0.23
CA ARG A 110 1.97 -35.76 -1.06
C ARG A 110 0.86 -35.55 -2.09
N LEU A 111 0.81 -34.35 -2.65
CA LEU A 111 -0.14 -33.99 -3.72
C LEU A 111 -0.01 -34.86 -4.98
N SER A 112 1.15 -35.48 -5.20
CA SER A 112 1.35 -36.41 -6.32
C SER A 112 0.71 -37.79 -6.09
N GLY A 113 0.26 -38.10 -4.87
CA GLY A 113 -0.19 -39.43 -4.47
C GLY A 113 0.94 -40.42 -4.16
N ASN A 114 2.21 -40.00 -4.23
CA ASN A 114 3.36 -40.86 -3.91
C ASN A 114 3.42 -41.15 -2.41
N MET A 115 4.12 -42.23 -2.07
CA MET A 115 4.45 -42.54 -0.68
C MET A 115 5.23 -41.40 -0.04
N THR A 116 4.80 -41.06 1.18
CA THR A 116 5.30 -39.90 1.93
C THR A 116 6.65 -40.20 2.55
N CYS A 117 7.46 -39.17 2.80
CA CYS A 117 8.81 -39.33 3.35
C CYS A 117 8.75 -39.97 4.74
N ALA A 118 7.80 -39.54 5.57
CA ALA A 118 7.54 -40.18 6.86
C ALA A 118 7.23 -41.68 6.72
N THR A 119 6.38 -42.07 5.75
CA THR A 119 6.06 -43.48 5.50
C THR A 119 7.28 -44.29 5.06
N ARG A 120 8.13 -43.73 4.19
CA ARG A 120 9.37 -44.38 3.74
C ARG A 120 10.34 -44.62 4.90
N ILE A 121 10.54 -43.61 5.74
CA ILE A 121 11.37 -43.72 6.95
C ILE A 121 10.82 -44.78 7.92
N LEU A 122 9.50 -44.80 8.14
CA LEU A 122 8.86 -45.76 9.05
C LEU A 122 9.04 -47.21 8.61
N ARG A 123 9.08 -47.49 7.30
CA ARG A 123 9.38 -48.84 6.79
C ARG A 123 10.80 -49.29 7.13
N LEU A 124 11.70 -48.34 7.36
CA LEU A 124 13.11 -48.57 7.68
C LEU A 124 13.44 -48.36 9.16
N LYS A 125 12.43 -48.23 10.03
CA LYS A 125 12.61 -48.02 11.49
C LYS A 125 13.43 -49.09 12.21
N GLY A 126 13.66 -50.24 11.56
CA GLY A 126 14.59 -51.28 12.02
C GLY A 126 16.04 -50.76 12.11
N ALA A 127 16.45 -49.93 11.14
CA ALA A 127 17.79 -49.36 11.03
C ALA A 127 17.84 -47.85 11.30
N ILE A 128 16.83 -47.08 10.87
CA ILE A 128 16.77 -45.63 11.09
C ILE A 128 16.08 -45.36 12.43
N LYS A 129 16.86 -44.99 13.45
CA LYS A 129 16.35 -44.72 14.81
C LYS A 129 16.17 -43.24 15.11
N THR A 130 16.85 -42.37 14.37
CA THR A 130 16.81 -40.92 14.61
C THR A 130 16.83 -40.15 13.30
N VAL A 131 16.01 -39.10 13.24
CA VAL A 131 15.96 -38.13 12.14
C VAL A 131 16.24 -36.74 12.70
N TYR A 132 17.33 -36.11 12.27
CA TYR A 132 17.62 -34.71 12.57
C TYR A 132 17.00 -33.83 11.50
N VAL A 133 16.26 -32.80 11.94
CA VAL A 133 15.49 -31.92 11.05
C VAL A 133 15.99 -30.49 11.20
N GLY A 134 16.30 -29.84 10.08
CA GLY A 134 16.74 -28.44 10.07
C GLY A 134 15.61 -27.44 10.38
N ILE A 135 14.47 -27.55 9.70
CA ILE A 135 13.29 -26.73 9.94
C ILE A 135 12.00 -27.55 9.83
N LYS A 136 10.98 -27.19 10.62
CA LYS A 136 9.63 -27.72 10.46
C LYS A 136 9.02 -27.28 9.14
N GLU A 137 8.20 -28.11 8.51
CA GLU A 137 7.56 -27.75 7.25
C GLU A 137 6.52 -26.63 7.52
N PRO A 138 6.58 -25.48 6.83
CA PRO A 138 5.63 -24.40 7.04
C PRO A 138 4.21 -24.81 6.60
N GLY A 139 3.19 -24.46 7.39
CA GLY A 139 1.78 -24.79 7.14
C GLY A 139 1.15 -24.14 5.89
N THR A 140 1.94 -23.45 5.07
CA THR A 140 1.53 -22.82 3.81
C THR A 140 1.41 -23.79 2.63
N PHE A 141 2.04 -24.97 2.70
CA PHE A 141 2.01 -25.99 1.62
C PHE A 141 1.14 -27.21 1.93
N ILE A 142 1.09 -27.61 3.20
CA ILE A 142 0.19 -28.63 3.74
C ILE A 142 -0.42 -28.02 5.00
N ALA A 143 -1.75 -27.91 5.07
CA ALA A 143 -2.45 -27.23 6.16
C ALA A 143 -2.14 -27.85 7.54
N HIS A 144 -1.80 -29.15 7.57
CA HIS A 144 -1.34 -29.89 8.76
C HIS A 144 -0.29 -30.96 8.38
N ASN A 145 1.00 -30.68 8.60
CA ASN A 145 2.04 -31.72 8.55
C ASN A 145 2.25 -32.32 9.95
N ASP A 146 1.92 -33.61 10.11
CA ASP A 146 2.11 -34.43 11.32
C ASP A 146 3.28 -35.43 11.19
N GLY A 147 4.19 -35.19 10.22
CA GLY A 147 5.27 -36.11 9.87
C GLY A 147 6.20 -36.40 11.05
N GLN A 148 6.58 -35.37 11.82
CA GLN A 148 7.31 -35.53 13.07
C GLN A 148 6.55 -36.40 14.08
N GLU A 149 5.28 -36.09 14.34
CA GLU A 149 4.44 -36.81 15.31
C GLU A 149 4.29 -38.28 14.94
N ARG A 150 4.11 -38.58 13.64
CA ARG A 150 4.00 -39.95 13.11
C ARG A 150 5.29 -40.74 13.29
N LEU A 151 6.45 -40.12 13.13
CA LEU A 151 7.76 -40.75 13.33
C LEU A 151 8.00 -41.04 14.81
N GLU A 152 7.77 -40.05 15.67
CA GLU A 152 7.98 -40.14 17.12
C GLU A 152 7.06 -41.18 17.76
N THR A 153 5.77 -41.18 17.41
CA THR A 153 4.78 -42.18 17.90
C THR A 153 5.15 -43.62 17.53
N ASN A 154 5.97 -43.81 16.50
CA ASN A 154 6.43 -45.13 16.05
C ASN A 154 7.88 -45.46 16.46
N GLY A 155 8.45 -44.70 17.40
CA GLY A 155 9.74 -44.97 18.01
C GLY A 155 10.95 -44.47 17.22
N VAL A 156 10.76 -43.55 16.27
CA VAL A 156 11.84 -42.85 15.58
C VAL A 156 11.98 -41.45 16.18
N LYS A 157 13.10 -41.15 16.84
CA LYS A 157 13.32 -39.84 17.48
C LYS A 157 13.51 -38.76 16.43
N VAL A 158 12.80 -37.63 16.53
CA VAL A 158 13.01 -36.44 15.70
C VAL A 158 13.45 -35.29 16.61
N THR A 159 14.58 -34.62 16.36
CA THR A 159 15.07 -33.60 17.30
C THR A 159 15.90 -32.47 16.70
N GLY A 160 15.75 -31.26 17.26
CA GLY A 160 16.64 -30.10 17.11
C GLY A 160 17.41 -29.75 18.41
N ARG A 161 17.52 -30.73 19.32
CA ARG A 161 18.22 -30.66 20.62
C ARG A 161 19.73 -30.87 20.43
N ILE A 162 20.54 -30.04 21.08
CA ILE A 162 21.99 -30.27 21.22
C ILE A 162 22.24 -30.88 22.59
N ASP A 163 22.93 -32.03 22.65
CA ASP A 163 23.40 -32.65 23.88
C ASP A 163 24.91 -32.45 24.01
N VAL A 164 25.39 -31.91 25.13
CA VAL A 164 26.82 -31.72 25.40
C VAL A 164 27.20 -32.33 26.74
N LEU A 165 28.47 -32.69 26.89
CA LEU A 165 29.08 -32.97 28.19
C LEU A 165 29.81 -31.71 28.66
N LEU A 166 29.48 -31.22 29.85
CA LEU A 166 30.22 -30.14 30.50
C LEU A 166 31.63 -30.62 30.88
N ARG A 167 32.53 -29.70 31.23
CA ARG A 167 33.93 -30.02 31.59
C ARG A 167 34.09 -30.96 32.80
N ASP A 168 33.02 -31.17 33.56
CA ASP A 168 32.93 -32.10 34.69
C ASP A 168 32.23 -33.42 34.33
N ASP A 169 32.08 -33.72 33.05
CA ASP A 169 31.37 -34.88 32.48
C ASP A 169 29.86 -34.91 32.76
N THR A 170 29.26 -33.79 33.17
CA THR A 170 27.80 -33.71 33.34
C THR A 170 27.10 -33.58 31.98
N PRO A 171 26.16 -34.47 31.62
CA PRO A 171 25.37 -34.33 30.40
C PRO A 171 24.35 -33.18 30.53
N GLN A 172 24.30 -32.30 29.54
CA GLN A 172 23.33 -31.21 29.47
C GLN A 172 22.78 -31.03 28.06
N SER A 173 21.47 -30.80 27.96
CA SER A 173 20.76 -30.57 26.71
C SER A 173 20.42 -29.09 26.53
N PHE A 174 20.56 -28.59 25.30
CA PHE A 174 20.26 -27.21 24.90
C PHE A 174 19.37 -27.15 23.65
N PHE A 175 18.60 -26.09 23.55
CA PHE A 175 17.97 -25.65 22.32
C PHE A 175 18.82 -24.54 21.70
N ILE A 176 19.06 -24.62 20.39
CA ILE A 176 19.81 -23.60 19.65
C ILE A 176 18.98 -23.04 18.50
N LYS A 177 19.15 -21.75 18.24
CA LYS A 177 18.65 -21.07 17.05
C LYS A 177 19.80 -20.36 16.36
N VAL A 178 19.99 -20.60 15.06
CA VAL A 178 21.04 -19.99 14.25
C VAL A 178 20.41 -19.10 13.18
N MET A 179 20.95 -17.90 13.01
CA MET A 179 20.42 -16.88 12.11
C MET A 179 21.57 -16.15 11.41
N SER A 180 21.32 -15.64 10.20
CA SER A 180 22.32 -14.94 9.39
C SER A 180 21.99 -13.46 9.17
N LYS A 181 23.01 -12.66 8.82
CA LYS A 181 22.94 -11.21 8.50
C LYS A 181 22.67 -10.31 9.70
N GLU A 182 22.84 -9.00 9.52
CA GLU A 182 22.70 -7.99 10.59
C GLU A 182 21.34 -8.04 11.32
N ILE A 183 20.26 -8.42 10.60
CA ILE A 183 18.94 -8.62 11.21
C ILE A 183 18.93 -9.83 12.16
N GLY A 184 19.64 -10.91 11.81
CA GLY A 184 19.83 -12.08 12.65
C GLY A 184 20.56 -11.76 13.95
N MET A 185 21.56 -10.88 13.92
CA MET A 185 22.25 -10.41 15.13
C MET A 185 21.28 -9.78 16.12
N LYS A 186 20.46 -8.84 15.65
CA LYS A 186 19.48 -8.10 16.47
C LYS A 186 18.43 -9.06 17.03
N MET A 187 17.99 -10.05 16.25
CA MET A 187 17.05 -11.07 16.69
C MET A 187 17.64 -11.98 17.77
N ALA A 188 18.89 -12.44 17.62
CA ALA A 188 19.52 -13.35 18.59
C ALA A 188 19.71 -12.66 19.95
N GLN A 189 20.11 -11.39 19.90
CA GLN A 189 20.32 -10.58 21.10
C GLN A 189 18.99 -10.18 21.76
N ALA A 190 17.97 -9.81 20.99
CA ALA A 190 16.65 -9.49 21.53
C ALA A 190 15.98 -10.71 22.19
N GLU A 191 16.12 -11.89 21.59
CA GLU A 191 15.63 -13.15 22.15
C GLU A 191 16.34 -13.46 23.49
N PHE A 192 17.66 -13.33 23.55
CA PHE A 192 18.42 -13.56 24.78
C PHE A 192 18.04 -12.62 25.91
N GLU A 193 17.95 -11.30 25.64
CA GLU A 193 17.61 -10.29 26.64
C GLU A 193 16.17 -10.45 27.14
N SER A 194 15.22 -10.70 26.22
CA SER A 194 13.82 -10.90 26.59
C SER A 194 13.61 -12.19 27.41
N MET A 195 14.22 -13.31 27.01
CA MET A 195 14.16 -14.55 27.78
C MET A 195 14.87 -14.42 29.13
N ASN A 196 15.93 -13.62 29.26
CA ASN A 196 16.59 -13.37 30.54
C ASN A 196 15.67 -12.59 31.48
N ALA A 197 15.04 -11.55 30.97
CA ALA A 197 14.07 -10.76 31.73
C ALA A 197 12.90 -11.64 32.20
N MET A 198 12.39 -12.52 31.34
CA MET A 198 11.29 -13.42 31.71
C MET A 198 11.72 -14.53 32.68
N HIS A 199 12.86 -15.19 32.43
CA HIS A 199 13.39 -16.26 33.29
C HIS A 199 13.72 -15.77 34.71
N ASN A 200 14.20 -14.53 34.86
CA ASN A 200 14.47 -13.94 36.19
C ASN A 200 13.22 -13.80 37.06
N VAL A 201 12.04 -13.81 36.43
CA VAL A 201 10.79 -13.53 37.12
C VAL A 201 9.89 -14.77 37.20
N VAL A 202 9.94 -15.66 36.21
CA VAL A 202 9.22 -16.94 36.16
C VAL A 202 10.11 -18.10 35.67
N PRO A 203 11.20 -18.45 36.40
CA PRO A 203 12.19 -19.44 35.96
C PRO A 203 11.61 -20.84 35.76
N GLU A 204 10.48 -21.14 36.37
CA GLU A 204 9.76 -22.40 36.24
C GLU A 204 9.01 -22.55 34.90
N PHE A 205 8.75 -21.46 34.16
CA PHE A 205 8.04 -21.49 32.87
C PHE A 205 8.89 -21.16 31.65
N VAL A 206 9.96 -20.37 31.84
CA VAL A 206 10.82 -19.95 30.75
C VAL A 206 12.12 -20.72 30.85
N PRO A 207 12.54 -21.47 29.81
CA PRO A 207 13.84 -22.12 29.81
C PRO A 207 14.95 -21.09 30.02
N LYS A 208 15.97 -21.44 30.80
CA LYS A 208 17.06 -20.51 31.11
C LYS A 208 17.82 -20.16 29.81
N PRO A 209 17.85 -18.90 29.36
CA PRO A 209 18.75 -18.51 28.28
C PRO A 209 20.21 -18.66 28.75
N ILE A 210 21.05 -19.20 27.89
CA ILE A 210 22.44 -19.55 28.21
C ILE A 210 23.40 -18.58 27.54
N ALA A 211 23.23 -18.34 26.24
CA ALA A 211 24.08 -17.42 25.49
C ALA A 211 23.41 -16.90 24.21
N SER A 212 23.85 -15.73 23.75
CA SER A 212 23.76 -15.32 22.36
C SER A 212 25.12 -14.84 21.88
N GLY A 213 25.49 -15.11 20.64
CA GLY A 213 26.81 -14.77 20.15
C GLY A 213 26.96 -14.89 18.65
N THR A 214 28.20 -14.76 18.20
CA THR A 214 28.63 -14.93 16.81
C THR A 214 29.66 -16.05 16.75
N TYR A 215 29.72 -16.74 15.62
CA TYR A 215 30.74 -17.76 15.38
C TYR A 215 32.05 -17.11 14.90
N GLU A 216 33.19 -17.47 15.49
CA GLU A 216 34.49 -16.94 15.07
C GLU A 216 34.88 -17.37 13.65
N THR A 217 34.39 -18.54 13.21
CA THR A 217 34.75 -19.18 11.94
C THR A 217 33.73 -18.96 10.83
N ILE A 218 32.54 -18.43 11.13
CA ILE A 218 31.43 -18.26 10.17
C ILE A 218 30.94 -16.81 10.20
N PRO A 219 31.41 -15.94 9.27
CA PRO A 219 31.00 -14.54 9.20
C PRO A 219 29.48 -14.39 9.06
N ASP A 220 28.94 -13.31 9.63
CA ASP A 220 27.51 -12.94 9.57
C ASP A 220 26.53 -14.00 10.11
N THR A 221 26.99 -14.92 10.97
CA THR A 221 26.16 -15.96 11.58
C THR A 221 26.11 -15.82 13.10
N TYR A 222 24.90 -15.78 13.64
CA TYR A 222 24.61 -15.50 15.04
C TYR A 222 23.78 -16.63 15.63
N PHE A 223 24.00 -16.92 16.91
CA PHE A 223 23.26 -17.95 17.62
C PHE A 223 22.59 -17.43 18.88
N PHE A 224 21.53 -18.13 19.28
CA PHE A 224 20.90 -18.06 20.59
C PHE A 224 20.79 -19.48 21.15
N VAL A 225 21.18 -19.67 22.40
CA VAL A 225 21.17 -20.95 23.12
C VAL A 225 20.40 -20.79 24.43
N CYS A 226 19.50 -21.73 24.73
CA CYS A 226 18.83 -21.85 26.03
C CYS A 226 18.79 -23.30 26.52
N GLU A 227 18.49 -23.48 27.81
CA GLU A 227 18.20 -24.78 28.42
C GLU A 227 17.15 -25.53 27.58
N PHE A 228 17.40 -26.79 27.26
CA PHE A 228 16.39 -27.62 26.64
C PHE A 228 15.38 -28.09 27.69
N ARG A 229 14.09 -27.80 27.48
CA ARG A 229 12.99 -28.38 28.27
C ARG A 229 12.12 -29.24 27.38
N GLU A 230 11.95 -30.50 27.79
CA GLU A 230 11.06 -31.43 27.14
C GLU A 230 9.62 -31.09 27.56
N MET A 231 8.85 -30.52 26.63
CA MET A 231 7.45 -30.19 26.89
C MET A 231 6.58 -31.42 26.65
N THR A 232 6.65 -32.39 27.55
CA THR A 232 5.76 -33.57 27.54
C THR A 232 4.54 -33.29 28.41
N ASP A 233 3.36 -33.27 27.78
CA ASP A 233 2.01 -33.39 28.34
C ASP A 233 1.77 -32.82 29.74
N ASP A 234 1.59 -31.51 29.80
CA ASP A 234 0.45 -30.84 30.45
C ASP A 234 0.58 -29.35 30.19
N MET A 235 -0.39 -28.76 29.46
CA MET A 235 -0.44 -27.30 29.38
C MET A 235 -0.53 -26.74 30.81
N PRO A 236 0.31 -25.74 31.17
CA PRO A 236 0.21 -25.10 32.46
C PRO A 236 -1.22 -24.63 32.71
N ASP A 237 -1.75 -24.83 33.92
CA ASP A 237 -3.06 -24.29 34.30
C ASP A 237 -3.13 -22.81 33.86
N PRO A 238 -4.04 -22.45 32.93
CA PRO A 238 -4.11 -21.10 32.36
C PRO A 238 -4.24 -20.02 33.43
N ARG A 239 -4.83 -20.36 34.59
CA ARG A 239 -4.94 -19.46 35.74
C ARG A 239 -3.62 -19.26 36.47
N LYS A 240 -2.81 -20.32 36.62
CA LYS A 240 -1.45 -20.20 37.15
C LYS A 240 -0.56 -19.42 36.20
N PHE A 241 -0.65 -19.69 34.90
CA PHE A 241 0.07 -18.94 33.88
C PHE A 241 -0.28 -17.44 33.90
N ALA A 242 -1.57 -17.09 33.94
CA ALA A 242 -2.02 -15.71 34.03
C ALA A 242 -1.60 -15.03 35.36
N ALA A 243 -1.66 -15.75 36.49
CA ALA A 243 -1.22 -15.22 37.79
C ALA A 243 0.29 -14.95 37.83
N LEU A 244 1.08 -15.78 37.15
CA LEU A 244 2.52 -15.61 37.04
C LEU A 244 2.91 -14.51 36.05
N LEU A 245 2.19 -14.36 34.94
CA LEU A 245 2.31 -13.20 34.04
C LEU A 245 1.97 -11.88 34.77
N SER A 246 0.96 -11.90 35.63
CA SER A 246 0.64 -10.77 36.53
C SER A 246 1.76 -10.50 37.53
N THR A 247 2.34 -11.54 38.14
CA THR A 247 3.51 -11.40 39.01
C THR A 247 4.71 -10.83 38.26
N LEU A 248 4.85 -11.19 36.98
CA LEU A 248 5.89 -10.67 36.08
C LEU A 248 5.75 -9.16 35.86
N HIS A 249 4.56 -8.70 35.53
CA HIS A 249 4.25 -7.28 35.40
C HIS A 249 4.38 -6.51 36.72
N GLN A 250 4.17 -7.15 37.87
CA GLN A 250 4.29 -6.52 39.19
C GLN A 250 5.75 -6.41 39.67
N LYS A 251 6.60 -7.39 39.34
CA LYS A 251 8.01 -7.44 39.76
C LYS A 251 8.99 -6.83 38.77
N SER A 252 8.59 -6.61 37.53
CA SER A 252 9.44 -5.95 36.53
C SER A 252 9.71 -4.49 36.92
N VAL A 253 10.89 -4.22 37.47
CA VAL A 253 11.41 -2.84 37.60
C VAL A 253 11.85 -2.40 36.23
N TYR A 254 11.09 -1.49 35.66
CA TYR A 254 11.22 -1.09 34.27
C TYR A 254 12.31 -0.05 34.06
N THR A 255 13.21 -0.32 33.12
CA THR A 255 14.07 0.71 32.51
C THR A 255 13.75 0.98 31.04
N ARG A 256 12.78 0.32 30.39
CA ARG A 256 12.24 0.75 29.08
C ARG A 256 11.02 -0.03 28.59
N GLY A 257 10.13 0.77 27.98
CA GLY A 257 8.83 0.53 27.32
C GLY A 257 8.46 -0.83 26.71
N LEU A 258 7.71 -1.75 27.34
CA LEU A 258 6.71 -2.68 26.73
C LEU A 258 5.78 -3.35 27.79
N VAL A 259 4.48 -3.50 27.51
CA VAL A 259 3.46 -4.25 28.31
C VAL A 259 2.59 -5.07 27.35
N PHE A 260 2.32 -6.35 27.69
CA PHE A 260 1.35 -7.23 27.03
C PHE A 260 -0.02 -7.16 27.75
N ALA A 261 -1.12 -7.19 26.98
CA ALA A 261 -2.49 -7.21 27.51
C ALA A 261 -3.04 -8.64 27.65
N THR A 262 -3.65 -8.97 28.79
CA THR A 262 -4.59 -10.10 28.94
C THR A 262 -5.92 -9.59 29.48
N SER A 263 -7.02 -10.08 28.91
CA SER A 263 -8.40 -9.69 29.17
C SER A 263 -8.95 -10.14 30.54
N ASN A 264 -9.75 -9.25 31.15
CA ASN A 264 -10.70 -9.45 32.27
C ASN A 264 -10.14 -9.63 33.69
N LEU A 265 -9.86 -8.50 34.36
CA LEU A 265 -10.33 -8.13 35.72
C LEU A 265 -9.86 -6.71 36.06
N GLY A 266 -10.81 -5.79 36.31
CA GLY A 266 -10.65 -4.58 37.13
C GLY A 266 -9.55 -3.56 36.78
N LYS A 267 -9.95 -2.42 36.19
CA LYS A 267 -9.26 -1.12 36.07
C LYS A 267 -7.86 -1.03 36.70
N CYS A 268 -6.84 -1.09 35.84
CA CYS A 268 -5.53 -0.51 36.13
C CYS A 268 -5.40 0.79 35.31
N VAL A 269 -5.58 1.94 35.97
CA VAL A 269 -5.38 3.26 35.36
C VAL A 269 -3.87 3.51 35.35
N PHE A 270 -3.25 3.34 34.19
CA PHE A 270 -1.91 3.88 33.93
C PHE A 270 -2.04 5.33 33.46
N PRO A 271 -1.10 6.21 33.82
CA PRO A 271 -1.23 7.64 33.59
C PRO A 271 -1.36 7.91 32.09
N ARG A 272 -2.30 8.79 31.73
CA ARG A 272 -2.37 9.40 30.39
C ARG A 272 -0.95 9.74 29.96
N ARG A 273 -0.50 9.22 28.81
CA ARG A 273 0.58 9.88 28.08
C ARG A 273 0.03 11.26 27.69
N SER A 274 0.32 12.24 28.52
CA SER A 274 0.47 13.62 28.08
C SER A 274 1.92 13.96 28.34
N PRO A 275 2.64 14.40 27.32
CA PRO A 275 2.50 15.77 26.86
C PRO A 275 1.44 15.86 25.78
N HIS A 276 0.52 16.79 25.96
CA HIS A 276 -0.34 17.30 24.91
C HIS A 276 0.56 17.74 23.74
N LEU A 277 0.46 17.02 22.63
CA LEU A 277 1.13 17.31 21.39
C LEU A 277 0.14 16.96 20.29
N SER A 278 0.02 17.86 19.34
CA SER A 278 -1.20 18.19 18.65
C SER A 278 -0.84 18.39 17.18
N SER A 279 -1.20 17.43 16.32
CA SER A 279 -0.81 17.47 14.90
C SER A 279 -1.37 18.72 14.19
N ASP A 280 -0.51 19.46 13.48
CA ASP A 280 -0.91 20.61 12.63
C ASP A 280 -1.47 20.17 11.26
N SER A 281 -1.36 18.89 10.87
CA SER A 281 -1.90 18.40 9.59
C SER A 281 -2.92 17.29 9.83
N GLN A 282 -4.19 17.64 9.70
CA GLN A 282 -5.34 16.74 9.86
C GLN A 282 -5.90 16.23 8.54
N PHE A 283 -5.15 16.38 7.45
CA PHE A 283 -5.65 16.12 6.11
C PHE A 283 -4.54 15.84 5.10
N LEU A 284 -4.85 15.08 4.05
CA LEU A 284 -4.03 15.01 2.84
C LEU A 284 -4.30 16.25 1.99
N ASN A 285 -3.40 17.22 2.08
CA ASN A 285 -3.54 18.52 1.40
C ASN A 285 -3.76 18.41 -0.11
N GLY A 286 -4.46 19.40 -0.65
CA GLY A 286 -4.71 19.50 -2.07
C GLY A 286 -5.71 18.44 -2.54
N TRP A 287 -5.85 18.35 -3.86
CA TRP A 287 -6.89 17.55 -4.47
C TRP A 287 -6.72 16.03 -4.22
N ASN A 288 -7.38 15.52 -3.18
CA ASN A 288 -7.40 14.13 -2.73
C ASN A 288 -8.84 13.77 -2.28
N PRO A 289 -9.79 13.59 -3.22
CA PRO A 289 -11.18 13.38 -2.89
C PRO A 289 -11.52 11.92 -2.65
N ASP A 290 -12.72 11.69 -2.12
CA ASP A 290 -13.35 10.37 -2.03
C ASP A 290 -12.43 9.31 -1.38
N PRO A 291 -11.82 9.61 -0.20
CA PRO A 291 -10.84 8.71 0.40
C PRO A 291 -11.49 7.40 0.83
N HIS A 292 -10.85 6.28 0.48
CA HIS A 292 -11.12 4.99 1.11
C HIS A 292 -9.91 4.49 1.89
N VAL A 293 -10.01 4.44 3.22
CA VAL A 293 -8.97 3.92 4.11
C VAL A 293 -9.22 2.45 4.44
N ILE A 294 -8.15 1.67 4.46
CA ILE A 294 -8.12 0.35 5.10
C ILE A 294 -6.86 0.24 5.96
N ARG A 295 -6.89 -0.67 6.92
CA ARG A 295 -5.71 -1.13 7.66
C ARG A 295 -5.39 -2.56 7.27
N VAL A 296 -4.14 -2.82 6.92
CA VAL A 296 -3.59 -4.17 6.73
C VAL A 296 -2.42 -4.29 7.69
N ASP A 297 -2.54 -5.20 8.66
CA ASP A 297 -1.63 -5.31 9.80
C ASP A 297 -1.46 -3.98 10.56
N ASP A 298 -0.26 -3.42 10.63
CA ASP A 298 0.05 -2.15 11.30
C ASP A 298 0.04 -0.94 10.36
N THR A 299 -0.38 -1.13 9.11
CA THR A 299 -0.22 -0.15 8.05
C THR A 299 -1.56 0.28 7.46
N TYR A 300 -1.72 1.57 7.26
CA TYR A 300 -2.89 2.19 6.66
C TYR A 300 -2.66 2.52 5.20
N TYR A 301 -3.70 2.33 4.39
CA TYR A 301 -3.70 2.68 2.97
C TYR A 301 -4.94 3.50 2.64
N VAL A 302 -4.76 4.61 1.92
CA VAL A 302 -5.86 5.48 1.46
C VAL A 302 -5.81 5.59 -0.06
N ALA A 303 -6.88 5.13 -0.72
CA ALA A 303 -7.09 5.37 -2.15
C ALA A 303 -7.99 6.59 -2.37
N VAL A 304 -7.67 7.43 -3.35
CA VAL A 304 -8.44 8.65 -3.69
C VAL A 304 -8.75 8.73 -5.18
N SER A 305 -9.79 9.46 -5.57
CA SER A 305 -10.18 9.63 -6.97
C SER A 305 -9.18 10.49 -7.76
N SER A 306 -9.11 10.28 -9.09
CA SER A 306 -8.11 10.93 -9.96
C SER A 306 -8.69 11.59 -11.20
N PHE A 307 -9.97 11.41 -11.49
CA PHE A 307 -10.71 12.07 -12.59
C PHE A 307 -9.93 12.02 -13.91
N LEU A 308 -9.45 13.18 -14.38
CA LEU A 308 -8.73 13.33 -15.63
C LEU A 308 -7.23 13.03 -15.53
N THR A 309 -6.68 12.78 -14.35
CA THR A 309 -5.23 12.58 -14.21
C THR A 309 -4.79 11.14 -14.39
N PHE A 310 -3.62 10.99 -15.02
CA PHE A 310 -2.93 9.72 -15.20
C PHE A 310 -1.49 9.83 -14.67
N PRO A 311 -0.93 8.82 -13.98
CA PRO A 311 -1.58 7.55 -13.64
C PRO A 311 -2.71 7.75 -12.62
N GLY A 312 -3.67 6.84 -12.63
CA GLY A 312 -4.96 7.02 -11.94
C GLY A 312 -5.04 6.29 -10.60
N ILE A 313 -5.93 6.78 -9.74
CA ILE A 313 -6.19 6.28 -8.38
C ILE A 313 -4.91 6.24 -7.51
N PRO A 314 -4.46 7.39 -6.97
CA PRO A 314 -3.37 7.42 -6.01
C PRO A 314 -3.70 6.65 -4.74
N ILE A 315 -2.71 5.90 -4.26
CA ILE A 315 -2.75 5.14 -3.00
C ILE A 315 -1.63 5.64 -2.10
N TYR A 316 -2.04 6.20 -0.96
CA TYR A 316 -1.15 6.68 0.09
C TYR A 316 -1.00 5.62 1.17
N LYS A 317 0.20 5.50 1.75
CA LYS A 317 0.52 4.62 2.88
C LYS A 317 0.90 5.44 4.10
N SER A 318 0.49 4.99 5.28
CA SER A 318 0.94 5.53 6.57
C SER A 318 1.04 4.42 7.62
N GLN A 319 1.91 4.60 8.62
CA GLN A 319 1.97 3.75 9.83
C GLN A 319 1.54 4.50 11.10
N ASP A 320 1.34 5.82 11.01
CA ASP A 320 1.09 6.69 12.17
C ASP A 320 -0.11 7.65 11.97
N LEU A 321 -0.82 7.54 10.85
CA LEU A 321 -1.96 8.38 10.43
C LEU A 321 -1.62 9.86 10.21
N ALA A 322 -0.37 10.27 10.42
CA ALA A 322 0.09 11.64 10.28
C ALA A 322 0.97 11.82 9.04
N ASN A 323 1.91 10.89 8.82
CA ASN A 323 2.83 10.89 7.69
C ASN A 323 2.32 9.95 6.60
N TRP A 324 2.01 10.52 5.44
CA TRP A 324 1.46 9.78 4.30
C TRP A 324 2.39 9.85 3.09
N GLU A 325 2.77 8.69 2.58
CA GLU A 325 3.60 8.53 1.39
C GLU A 325 2.76 8.05 0.22
N LEU A 326 2.87 8.69 -0.95
CA LEU A 326 2.27 8.17 -2.18
C LEU A 326 3.07 6.97 -2.68
N VAL A 327 2.53 5.76 -2.53
CA VAL A 327 3.24 4.50 -2.81
C VAL A 327 2.83 3.83 -4.12
N SER A 328 1.65 4.15 -4.66
CA SER A 328 1.14 3.50 -5.87
C SER A 328 0.07 4.34 -6.57
N HIS A 329 -0.13 4.05 -7.85
CA HIS A 329 -1.33 4.40 -8.62
C HIS A 329 -1.95 3.10 -9.14
N ALA A 330 -3.24 2.84 -8.87
CA ALA A 330 -3.86 1.56 -9.27
C ALA A 330 -4.07 1.42 -10.79
N ILE A 331 -4.23 2.55 -11.49
CA ILE A 331 -4.30 2.61 -12.95
C ILE A 331 -2.97 3.14 -13.48
N ASP A 332 -2.02 2.23 -13.61
CA ASP A 332 -0.63 2.47 -13.98
C ASP A 332 -0.36 2.39 -15.49
N GLN A 333 -1.34 1.93 -16.27
CA GLN A 333 -1.23 1.76 -17.72
C GLN A 333 -2.40 2.46 -18.44
N PRO A 334 -2.14 3.31 -19.46
CA PRO A 334 -3.17 4.16 -20.06
C PRO A 334 -4.34 3.41 -20.70
N HIS A 335 -4.09 2.21 -21.22
CA HIS A 335 -5.07 1.41 -21.97
C HIS A 335 -6.04 0.63 -21.08
N LYS A 336 -5.73 0.45 -19.79
CA LYS A 336 -6.61 -0.25 -18.82
C LYS A 336 -7.95 0.49 -18.68
N VAL A 337 -7.88 1.81 -18.54
CA VAL A 337 -9.05 2.69 -18.42
C VAL A 337 -8.82 3.96 -19.26
N PRO A 338 -9.16 3.92 -20.57
CA PRO A 338 -8.90 5.04 -21.46
C PRO A 338 -9.88 6.20 -21.22
N ILE A 339 -9.35 7.39 -20.93
CA ILE A 339 -10.10 8.63 -20.67
C ILE A 339 -9.71 9.79 -21.62
N THR A 340 -9.21 9.47 -22.80
CA THR A 340 -8.96 10.46 -23.88
C THR A 340 -10.28 11.13 -24.31
N GLY A 341 -10.26 12.43 -24.62
CA GLY A 341 -11.49 13.16 -25.00
C GLY A 341 -12.38 13.61 -23.84
N VAL A 342 -12.16 13.09 -22.63
CA VAL A 342 -13.07 13.29 -21.50
C VAL A 342 -12.95 14.73 -20.94
N ARG A 343 -14.11 15.32 -20.62
CA ARG A 343 -14.25 16.68 -20.06
C ARG A 343 -13.89 16.71 -18.56
N THR A 344 -13.38 17.84 -18.06
CA THR A 344 -13.16 18.06 -16.61
C THR A 344 -14.42 17.77 -15.78
N GLY A 345 -14.23 17.20 -14.59
CA GLY A 345 -15.30 16.68 -13.72
C GLY A 345 -15.73 15.24 -14.02
N ASN A 346 -15.31 14.65 -15.15
CA ASN A 346 -15.50 13.23 -15.47
C ASN A 346 -14.17 12.46 -15.33
N GLY A 347 -14.07 11.25 -15.88
CA GLY A 347 -12.90 10.38 -15.75
C GLY A 347 -13.06 9.40 -14.58
N VAL A 348 -11.97 9.03 -13.93
CA VAL A 348 -11.95 7.99 -12.88
C VAL A 348 -12.44 8.55 -11.55
N TRP A 349 -13.67 8.19 -11.16
CA TRP A 349 -14.36 8.71 -9.97
C TRP A 349 -14.00 7.91 -8.70
N ALA A 350 -14.77 8.09 -7.62
CA ALA A 350 -14.51 7.55 -6.29
C ALA A 350 -14.05 6.08 -6.30
N PRO A 351 -12.82 5.79 -5.82
CA PRO A 351 -12.37 4.43 -5.68
C PRO A 351 -12.81 3.82 -4.35
N SER A 352 -12.74 2.49 -4.24
CA SER A 352 -12.69 1.80 -2.96
C SER A 352 -11.56 0.78 -2.97
N ILE A 353 -10.73 0.81 -1.93
CA ILE A 353 -9.69 -0.20 -1.69
C ILE A 353 -10.14 -1.24 -0.68
N SER A 354 -9.99 -2.52 -0.97
CA SER A 354 -10.33 -3.63 -0.06
C SER A 354 -9.16 -4.61 0.00
N TYR A 355 -8.99 -5.30 1.14
CA TYR A 355 -8.00 -6.38 1.26
C TYR A 355 -8.72 -7.71 1.44
N ILE A 356 -8.63 -8.57 0.42
CA ILE A 356 -9.38 -9.82 0.32
C ILE A 356 -8.40 -10.94 0.00
N ASN A 357 -8.36 -11.97 0.84
CA ASN A 357 -7.53 -13.16 0.65
C ASN A 357 -6.06 -12.86 0.28
N GLY A 358 -5.42 -11.91 0.99
CA GLY A 358 -4.01 -11.59 0.78
C GLY A 358 -3.74 -10.56 -0.33
N ARG A 359 -4.78 -10.06 -1.02
CA ARG A 359 -4.64 -9.16 -2.17
C ARG A 359 -5.42 -7.87 -1.96
N PHE A 360 -4.85 -6.76 -2.41
CA PHE A 360 -5.55 -5.49 -2.54
C PHE A 360 -6.44 -5.53 -3.78
N TYR A 361 -7.68 -5.09 -3.62
CA TYR A 361 -8.62 -4.85 -4.71
C TYR A 361 -8.94 -3.36 -4.71
N VAL A 362 -8.85 -2.72 -5.88
CA VAL A 362 -9.25 -1.32 -6.05
C VAL A 362 -10.38 -1.27 -7.06
N THR A 363 -11.56 -0.87 -6.59
CA THR A 363 -12.78 -0.71 -7.39
C THR A 363 -12.96 0.74 -7.76
N SER A 364 -13.44 1.02 -8.98
CA SER A 364 -13.81 2.36 -9.43
C SER A 364 -14.65 2.26 -10.71
N MET A 365 -14.79 3.36 -11.43
CA MET A 365 -15.57 3.55 -12.65
C MET A 365 -15.03 4.77 -13.38
N ALA A 366 -15.20 4.82 -14.70
CA ALA A 366 -14.78 5.96 -15.50
C ALA A 366 -15.98 6.62 -16.19
N MET A 367 -16.32 7.83 -15.76
CA MET A 367 -17.34 8.65 -16.40
C MET A 367 -16.78 9.24 -17.70
N THR A 368 -17.50 9.09 -18.81
CA THR A 368 -17.12 9.70 -20.09
C THR A 368 -17.94 10.97 -20.39
N GLY A 369 -19.07 11.15 -19.71
CA GLY A 369 -19.92 12.33 -19.79
C GLY A 369 -21.37 12.01 -19.41
N SER A 370 -22.21 13.03 -19.40
CA SER A 370 -23.67 12.89 -19.30
C SER A 370 -24.28 13.36 -20.63
N ASP A 371 -25.02 12.48 -21.30
CA ASP A 371 -25.77 12.82 -22.49
C ASP A 371 -27.28 12.66 -22.20
N PRO A 372 -28.13 13.65 -22.53
CA PRO A 372 -29.56 13.55 -22.30
C PRO A 372 -30.26 12.55 -23.23
N ASP A 373 -29.71 12.31 -24.42
CA ASP A 373 -30.29 11.49 -25.48
C ASP A 373 -29.71 10.07 -25.48
N TYR A 374 -28.48 9.90 -24.98
CA TYR A 374 -27.77 8.62 -24.92
C TYR A 374 -27.45 8.18 -23.49
N ARG A 375 -27.53 6.87 -23.26
CA ARG A 375 -27.12 6.30 -21.97
C ARG A 375 -25.59 6.32 -21.87
N THR A 376 -25.05 7.19 -21.02
CA THR A 376 -23.60 7.34 -20.79
C THR A 376 -23.14 6.93 -19.39
N TRP A 377 -23.99 6.25 -18.60
CA TRP A 377 -23.61 5.76 -17.27
C TRP A 377 -22.56 4.65 -17.34
N PRO A 378 -21.54 4.68 -16.47
CA PRO A 378 -20.39 3.81 -16.56
C PRO A 378 -20.68 2.44 -15.97
N ARG A 379 -19.89 1.46 -16.41
CA ARG A 379 -19.68 0.24 -15.64
C ARG A 379 -18.60 0.52 -14.60
N MET A 380 -18.77 -0.04 -13.42
CA MET A 380 -17.67 -0.24 -12.48
C MET A 380 -16.68 -1.29 -12.96
N PHE A 381 -15.48 -1.20 -12.42
CA PHE A 381 -14.41 -2.13 -12.63
C PHE A 381 -13.60 -2.30 -11.36
N TRP A 382 -12.74 -3.31 -11.31
CA TRP A 382 -11.68 -3.40 -10.33
C TRP A 382 -10.39 -3.97 -10.92
N VAL A 383 -9.29 -3.66 -10.25
CA VAL A 383 -7.97 -4.25 -10.44
C VAL A 383 -7.50 -4.81 -9.10
N SER A 384 -6.59 -5.79 -9.15
CA SER A 384 -6.05 -6.43 -7.95
C SER A 384 -4.52 -6.42 -7.95
N SER A 385 -3.92 -6.40 -6.76
CA SER A 385 -2.47 -6.42 -6.57
C SER A 385 -2.11 -7.07 -5.23
N GLU A 386 -1.02 -7.83 -5.20
CA GLU A 386 -0.46 -8.39 -3.95
C GLU A 386 0.50 -7.42 -3.25
N ASP A 387 1.16 -6.57 -4.02
CA ASP A 387 2.30 -5.76 -3.59
C ASP A 387 2.10 -4.24 -3.78
N LEU A 388 0.93 -3.83 -4.28
CA LEU A 388 0.61 -2.46 -4.70
C LEU A 388 1.55 -1.91 -5.79
N LYS A 389 2.24 -2.78 -6.53
CA LYS A 389 3.14 -2.40 -7.63
C LYS A 389 2.69 -3.03 -8.93
N THR A 390 2.39 -4.32 -8.87
CA THR A 390 1.93 -5.10 -10.02
C THR A 390 0.41 -5.21 -9.96
N TRP A 391 -0.25 -4.49 -10.87
CA TRP A 391 -1.71 -4.47 -10.96
C TRP A 391 -2.20 -5.40 -12.07
N SER A 392 -3.22 -6.21 -11.76
CA SER A 392 -3.89 -7.07 -12.75
C SER A 392 -4.51 -6.27 -13.90
N ASP A 393 -4.95 -7.00 -14.92
CA ASP A 393 -5.92 -6.48 -15.88
C ASP A 393 -7.24 -6.13 -15.19
N VAL A 394 -8.05 -5.34 -15.90
CA VAL A 394 -9.33 -4.82 -15.42
C VAL A 394 -10.41 -5.89 -15.49
N VAL A 395 -11.05 -6.16 -14.36
CA VAL A 395 -12.31 -6.93 -14.31
C VAL A 395 -13.47 -5.94 -14.36
N TRP A 396 -14.37 -6.12 -15.33
CA TRP A 396 -15.55 -5.28 -15.47
C TRP A 396 -16.73 -5.91 -14.76
N GLY A 397 -17.37 -5.18 -13.85
CA GLY A 397 -18.60 -5.64 -13.24
C GLY A 397 -19.78 -5.58 -14.21
N GLU A 398 -20.83 -6.35 -13.92
CA GLU A 398 -22.10 -6.30 -14.66
C GLU A 398 -22.99 -5.08 -14.33
N PRO A 399 -23.15 -4.64 -13.06
CA PRO A 399 -24.01 -3.51 -12.73
C PRO A 399 -23.62 -2.18 -13.42
N TYR A 400 -24.44 -1.15 -13.29
CA TYR A 400 -24.03 0.18 -13.69
C TYR A 400 -24.47 1.16 -12.62
N GLY A 401 -23.66 2.18 -12.40
CA GLY A 401 -23.79 3.05 -11.25
C GLY A 401 -22.45 3.67 -10.90
N ILE A 402 -22.40 4.24 -9.70
CA ILE A 402 -21.18 4.85 -9.16
C ILE A 402 -20.90 4.32 -7.75
N ASP A 403 -19.79 4.76 -7.21
CA ASP A 403 -19.15 4.46 -5.94
C ASP A 403 -19.13 2.97 -5.57
N PRO A 404 -18.51 2.11 -6.40
CA PRO A 404 -18.44 0.69 -6.13
C PRO A 404 -17.57 0.38 -4.94
N HIS A 405 -18.03 -0.52 -4.09
CA HIS A 405 -17.28 -1.08 -2.99
C HIS A 405 -17.40 -2.61 -2.98
N LEU A 406 -16.26 -3.29 -2.92
CA LEU A 406 -16.17 -4.74 -2.75
C LEU A 406 -15.98 -5.08 -1.28
N PHE A 407 -16.89 -5.88 -0.74
CA PHE A 407 -16.84 -6.39 0.63
C PHE A 407 -16.88 -7.91 0.62
N GLN A 408 -15.90 -8.57 1.25
CA GLN A 408 -15.98 -9.99 1.53
C GLN A 408 -16.59 -10.20 2.91
N ASP A 409 -17.72 -10.89 2.97
CA ASP A 409 -18.34 -11.26 4.24
C ASP A 409 -17.41 -12.19 5.04
N PRO A 410 -16.96 -11.79 6.24
CA PRO A 410 -16.06 -12.62 7.03
C PRO A 410 -16.70 -13.95 7.46
N ILE A 411 -18.03 -14.04 7.51
CA ILE A 411 -18.78 -15.24 7.93
C ILE A 411 -19.00 -16.20 6.76
N SER A 412 -19.76 -15.79 5.73
CA SER A 412 -20.11 -16.68 4.62
C SER A 412 -19.03 -16.80 3.54
N LYS A 413 -18.01 -15.93 3.58
CA LYS A 413 -16.96 -15.77 2.55
C LYS A 413 -17.44 -15.29 1.19
N LYS A 414 -18.73 -14.96 1.06
CA LYS A 414 -19.29 -14.35 -0.14
C LYS A 414 -18.76 -12.93 -0.34
N SER A 415 -18.50 -12.58 -1.60
CA SER A 415 -18.13 -11.22 -1.99
C SER A 415 -19.37 -10.47 -2.45
N TYR A 416 -19.51 -9.23 -2.02
CA TYR A 416 -20.59 -8.34 -2.39
C TYR A 416 -20.05 -7.10 -3.08
N LEU A 417 -20.69 -6.71 -4.19
CA LEU A 417 -20.51 -5.42 -4.84
C LEU A 417 -21.66 -4.51 -4.44
N THR A 418 -21.36 -3.42 -3.75
CA THR A 418 -22.33 -2.40 -3.34
C THR A 418 -22.04 -1.10 -4.09
N ILE A 419 -23.07 -0.46 -4.66
CA ILE A 419 -22.97 0.73 -5.51
C ILE A 419 -24.10 1.72 -5.20
N MET A 420 -23.94 2.98 -5.61
CA MET A 420 -25.09 3.81 -5.95
C MET A 420 -25.62 3.36 -7.32
N GLY A 421 -26.81 2.76 -7.33
CA GLY A 421 -27.51 2.26 -8.50
C GLY A 421 -29.00 2.61 -8.46
N LEU A 422 -29.78 2.02 -9.37
CA LEU A 422 -31.24 2.19 -9.34
C LEU A 422 -31.87 1.38 -8.22
N ASN A 423 -32.72 2.01 -7.42
CA ASN A 423 -33.42 1.39 -6.29
C ASN A 423 -34.40 0.28 -6.71
N ASN A 424 -35.05 0.41 -7.87
CA ASN A 424 -35.93 -0.58 -8.45
C ASN A 424 -36.20 -0.24 -9.94
N GLY A 425 -36.86 -1.15 -10.65
CA GLY A 425 -37.20 -0.97 -12.07
C GLY A 425 -38.38 -0.03 -12.36
N TYR A 426 -39.15 0.36 -11.34
CA TYR A 426 -40.38 1.15 -11.46
C TYR A 426 -40.14 2.64 -11.21
N ASP A 427 -39.73 3.02 -10.00
CA ASP A 427 -39.42 4.39 -9.60
C ASP A 427 -38.11 4.89 -10.21
N ARG A 428 -37.14 3.98 -10.39
CA ARG A 428 -35.81 4.25 -10.98
C ARG A 428 -35.10 5.44 -10.33
N LEU A 429 -35.22 5.56 -9.01
CA LEU A 429 -34.51 6.57 -8.23
C LEU A 429 -33.11 6.07 -7.89
N TRP A 430 -32.16 6.99 -7.78
CA TRP A 430 -30.81 6.68 -7.33
C TRP A 430 -30.81 6.32 -5.84
N GLY A 431 -30.22 5.17 -5.50
CA GLY A 431 -30.11 4.64 -4.15
C GLY A 431 -29.00 3.59 -4.05
N ILE A 432 -28.86 2.94 -2.91
CA ILE A 432 -27.83 1.92 -2.70
C ILE A 432 -28.33 0.55 -3.13
N SER A 433 -27.58 -0.07 -4.03
CA SER A 433 -27.86 -1.40 -4.56
C SER A 433 -26.69 -2.34 -4.32
N GLN A 434 -26.98 -3.63 -4.19
CA GLN A 434 -25.98 -4.66 -3.90
C GLN A 434 -26.31 -5.98 -4.61
N CYS A 435 -25.28 -6.69 -5.06
CA CYS A 435 -25.36 -8.10 -5.46
C CYS A 435 -24.18 -8.89 -4.89
N GLU A 436 -24.35 -10.20 -4.76
CA GLU A 436 -23.21 -11.12 -4.62
C GLU A 436 -22.47 -11.15 -5.96
N VAL A 437 -21.14 -11.05 -5.94
CA VAL A 437 -20.32 -10.87 -7.13
C VAL A 437 -19.21 -11.91 -7.21
N ASP A 438 -18.98 -12.42 -8.42
CA ASP A 438 -17.78 -13.19 -8.73
C ASP A 438 -16.61 -12.24 -9.05
N LEU A 439 -15.51 -12.34 -8.29
CA LEU A 439 -14.40 -11.40 -8.37
C LEU A 439 -13.58 -11.54 -9.66
N ASP A 440 -13.64 -12.68 -10.33
CA ASP A 440 -12.85 -12.97 -11.52
C ASP A 440 -13.61 -12.58 -12.80
N SER A 441 -14.89 -12.92 -12.86
CA SER A 441 -15.75 -12.66 -14.03
C SER A 441 -16.48 -11.31 -13.96
N GLY A 442 -16.63 -10.75 -12.77
CA GLY A 442 -17.41 -9.56 -12.49
C GLY A 442 -18.93 -9.71 -12.59
N ALA A 443 -19.43 -10.94 -12.69
CA ALA A 443 -20.86 -11.22 -12.80
C ALA A 443 -21.56 -11.10 -11.43
N CYS A 444 -22.80 -10.61 -11.44
CA CYS A 444 -23.66 -10.77 -10.27
C CYS A 444 -24.16 -12.22 -10.22
N VAL A 445 -23.76 -12.96 -9.19
CA VAL A 445 -24.11 -14.39 -9.01
C VAL A 445 -25.23 -14.62 -7.99
N GLY A 446 -25.75 -13.53 -7.40
CA GLY A 446 -26.90 -13.54 -6.50
C GLY A 446 -27.91 -12.44 -6.85
N PRO A 447 -29.01 -12.33 -6.08
CA PRO A 447 -30.03 -11.32 -6.34
C PRO A 447 -29.48 -9.90 -6.26
N TYR A 448 -29.85 -9.06 -7.23
CA TYR A 448 -29.60 -7.62 -7.20
C TYR A 448 -30.68 -6.92 -6.36
N ARG A 449 -30.28 -6.28 -5.26
CA ARG A 449 -31.18 -5.76 -4.24
C ARG A 449 -30.92 -4.28 -3.98
N SER A 450 -31.99 -3.52 -3.79
CA SER A 450 -31.90 -2.23 -3.10
C SER A 450 -31.87 -2.46 -1.61
N ILE A 451 -30.94 -1.78 -0.93
CA ILE A 451 -30.71 -1.93 0.50
C ILE A 451 -31.12 -0.65 1.23
N TRP A 452 -30.22 -0.02 1.99
CA TRP A 452 -30.52 1.19 2.74
C TRP A 452 -30.16 2.46 1.95
N ASN A 453 -31.12 3.37 1.81
CA ASN A 453 -31.02 4.59 0.99
C ASN A 453 -30.78 5.86 1.81
N GLY A 454 -30.20 5.74 3.00
CA GLY A 454 -29.90 6.87 3.87
C GLY A 454 -31.04 7.31 4.76
N THR A 455 -30.93 8.52 5.30
CA THR A 455 -31.88 9.12 6.24
C THR A 455 -32.72 10.23 5.62
N MET A 456 -32.27 10.78 4.48
CA MET A 456 -32.99 11.79 3.74
C MET A 456 -34.09 11.19 2.86
N PRO A 457 -35.14 11.96 2.50
CA PRO A 457 -36.12 11.52 1.51
C PRO A 457 -35.44 11.14 0.20
N VAL A 458 -35.76 9.97 -0.35
CA VAL A 458 -35.19 9.50 -1.61
C VAL A 458 -35.79 10.30 -2.76
N THR A 459 -34.99 11.21 -3.33
CA THR A 459 -35.33 12.04 -4.49
C THR A 459 -34.19 12.01 -5.50
N ASN A 460 -34.42 12.50 -6.72
CA ASN A 460 -33.38 12.59 -7.75
C ASN A 460 -32.15 13.43 -7.35
N SER A 461 -32.28 14.33 -6.36
CA SER A 461 -31.19 15.19 -5.88
C SER A 461 -30.54 14.71 -4.59
N THR A 462 -31.14 13.77 -3.85
CA THR A 462 -30.62 13.32 -2.55
C THR A 462 -29.33 12.51 -2.68
N ARG A 463 -29.22 11.70 -3.75
CA ARG A 463 -28.03 10.92 -4.13
C ARG A 463 -27.36 10.19 -2.95
N PRO A 464 -28.01 9.16 -2.38
CA PRO A 464 -27.33 8.24 -1.46
C PRO A 464 -26.18 7.56 -2.23
N GLU A 465 -24.94 7.81 -1.85
CA GLU A 465 -23.74 7.43 -2.60
C GLU A 465 -22.60 6.98 -1.67
N GLY A 466 -21.42 6.69 -2.22
CA GLY A 466 -20.24 6.34 -1.45
C GLY A 466 -20.36 5.12 -0.53
N PRO A 467 -21.13 4.04 -0.81
CA PRO A 467 -21.39 2.99 0.18
C PRO A 467 -20.13 2.26 0.62
N LYS A 468 -19.88 2.18 1.93
CA LYS A 468 -18.81 1.42 2.57
C LYS A 468 -19.40 0.43 3.57
N LEU A 469 -19.15 -0.84 3.32
CA LEU A 469 -19.68 -1.97 4.09
C LEU A 469 -18.56 -2.57 4.94
N PHE A 470 -18.74 -2.72 6.24
CA PHE A 470 -17.77 -3.39 7.11
C PHE A 470 -18.45 -4.18 8.22
N TYR A 471 -17.72 -5.12 8.83
CA TYR A 471 -18.23 -5.98 9.90
C TYR A 471 -17.53 -5.66 11.21
N LYS A 472 -18.30 -5.43 12.27
CA LYS A 472 -17.81 -5.17 13.63
C LYS A 472 -18.80 -5.71 14.66
N ASP A 473 -18.30 -6.37 15.70
CA ASP A 473 -19.10 -6.80 16.87
C ASP A 473 -20.44 -7.47 16.53
N LYS A 474 -20.44 -8.43 15.58
CA LYS A 474 -21.65 -9.17 15.14
C LYS A 474 -22.69 -8.31 14.41
N TYR A 475 -22.28 -7.18 13.85
CA TYR A 475 -23.09 -6.34 12.98
C TYR A 475 -22.33 -6.02 11.70
N TYR A 476 -23.08 -5.93 10.61
CA TYR A 476 -22.65 -5.31 9.37
C TYR A 476 -23.05 -3.84 9.44
N TYR A 477 -22.15 -2.94 9.08
CA TYR A 477 -22.38 -1.51 9.04
C TYR A 477 -22.27 -1.02 7.60
N LEU A 478 -23.26 -0.24 7.17
CA LEU A 478 -23.29 0.42 5.87
C LEU A 478 -23.21 1.92 6.09
N LEU A 479 -22.05 2.49 5.78
CA LEU A 479 -21.78 3.92 5.79
C LEU A 479 -21.98 4.46 4.37
N ILE A 480 -22.67 5.59 4.23
CA ILE A 480 -22.93 6.22 2.94
C ILE A 480 -22.71 7.72 3.05
N ALA A 481 -22.56 8.37 1.90
CA ALA A 481 -22.78 9.80 1.74
C ALA A 481 -24.23 10.08 1.30
N GLU A 482 -24.78 11.22 1.68
CA GLU A 482 -26.06 11.71 1.15
C GLU A 482 -26.14 13.24 1.14
N GLY A 483 -27.10 13.78 0.39
CA GLY A 483 -27.28 15.23 0.20
C GLY A 483 -26.45 15.81 -0.96
N GLY A 484 -25.88 14.96 -1.82
CA GLY A 484 -24.97 15.34 -2.90
C GLY A 484 -23.64 15.90 -2.38
N THR A 485 -22.78 16.41 -3.26
CA THR A 485 -21.42 16.87 -2.93
C THR A 485 -21.31 18.35 -2.54
N GLY A 486 -22.46 19.02 -2.37
CA GLY A 486 -22.59 20.45 -2.09
C GLY A 486 -22.62 20.80 -0.60
N VAL A 487 -23.21 21.93 -0.26
CA VAL A 487 -23.38 22.39 1.13
C VAL A 487 -24.13 21.35 1.99
N THR A 488 -25.04 20.58 1.38
CA THR A 488 -25.86 19.57 2.06
C THR A 488 -25.17 18.21 2.23
N HIS A 489 -23.92 18.06 1.79
CA HIS A 489 -23.14 16.81 1.87
C HIS A 489 -22.94 16.39 3.32
N ARG A 490 -23.18 15.11 3.62
CA ARG A 490 -23.04 14.51 4.95
C ARG A 490 -22.71 13.02 4.85
N ALA A 491 -22.24 12.41 5.94
CA ALA A 491 -22.13 10.96 6.06
C ALA A 491 -23.15 10.39 7.05
N SER A 492 -23.75 9.25 6.72
CA SER A 492 -24.76 8.57 7.52
C SER A 492 -24.51 7.08 7.55
N ILE A 493 -24.86 6.41 8.65
CA ILE A 493 -24.65 4.96 8.83
C ILE A 493 -25.91 4.21 9.26
N ALA A 494 -26.00 2.97 8.82
CA ALA A 494 -26.94 1.97 9.33
C ALA A 494 -26.22 0.67 9.67
N ARG A 495 -26.87 -0.21 10.44
CA ARG A 495 -26.35 -1.55 10.74
C ARG A 495 -27.39 -2.65 10.50
N SER A 496 -26.92 -3.87 10.33
CA SER A 496 -27.75 -5.06 10.22
C SER A 496 -27.08 -6.29 10.82
N LYS A 497 -27.87 -7.35 11.07
CA LYS A 497 -27.37 -8.69 11.40
C LYS A 497 -27.00 -9.52 10.18
N SER A 498 -27.33 -9.05 8.98
CA SER A 498 -27.03 -9.68 7.70
C SER A 498 -26.43 -8.63 6.75
N PRO A 499 -25.47 -8.99 5.88
CA PRO A 499 -24.96 -8.06 4.87
C PRO A 499 -26.03 -7.65 3.84
N GLU A 500 -27.20 -8.28 3.87
CA GLU A 500 -28.33 -8.04 2.96
C GLU A 500 -29.46 -7.23 3.61
N GLY A 501 -29.35 -6.91 4.91
CA GLY A 501 -30.40 -6.24 5.67
C GLY A 501 -31.36 -7.20 6.40
N PRO A 502 -32.47 -6.67 6.98
CA PRO A 502 -32.88 -5.27 6.96
C PRO A 502 -31.92 -4.38 7.77
N TRP A 503 -31.88 -3.09 7.42
CA TRP A 503 -30.96 -2.11 7.97
C TRP A 503 -31.66 -1.19 8.99
N GLU A 504 -31.02 -1.01 10.14
CA GLU A 504 -31.42 -0.09 11.20
C GLU A 504 -30.54 1.17 11.10
N SER A 505 -31.12 2.36 10.98
CA SER A 505 -30.38 3.63 10.95
C SER A 505 -29.78 3.95 12.32
N SER A 506 -28.58 4.53 12.33
CA SER A 506 -28.01 5.07 13.58
C SER A 506 -28.88 6.19 14.15
N PRO A 507 -29.11 6.22 15.47
CA PRO A 507 -29.79 7.34 16.13
C PRO A 507 -28.95 8.63 16.15
N THR A 508 -27.65 8.55 15.86
CA THR A 508 -26.71 9.69 15.82
C THR A 508 -26.48 10.24 14.42
N ASN A 509 -27.27 9.83 13.42
CA ASN A 509 -27.13 10.37 12.06
C ASN A 509 -27.59 11.84 11.98
N PRO A 510 -26.97 12.64 11.08
CA PRO A 510 -25.77 12.32 10.31
C PRO A 510 -24.53 12.27 11.21
N LEU A 511 -23.56 11.41 10.88
CA LEU A 511 -22.33 11.27 11.65
C LEU A 511 -21.42 12.50 11.55
N ILE A 512 -21.42 13.16 10.38
CA ILE A 512 -20.69 14.41 10.16
C ILE A 512 -21.46 15.30 9.18
N PHE A 513 -21.61 16.58 9.51
CA PHE A 513 -22.30 17.57 8.67
C PHE A 513 -21.92 19.02 9.03
N ASN A 514 -20.79 19.52 8.49
CA ASN A 514 -20.43 20.94 8.64
C ASN A 514 -21.37 21.89 7.90
N GLY A 515 -22.15 21.40 6.94
CA GLY A 515 -23.09 22.23 6.16
C GLY A 515 -24.20 22.89 6.95
N ALA A 516 -24.39 22.53 8.23
CA ALA A 516 -25.27 23.23 9.14
C ALA A 516 -24.75 24.64 9.52
N ASP A 517 -23.44 24.88 9.45
CA ASP A 517 -22.84 26.21 9.60
C ASP A 517 -21.97 26.55 8.38
N THR A 518 -22.52 27.36 7.48
CA THR A 518 -21.86 27.75 6.23
C THR A 518 -20.78 28.81 6.40
N SER A 519 -20.59 29.34 7.62
CA SER A 519 -19.54 30.31 7.95
C SER A 519 -18.17 29.67 8.19
N LEU A 520 -18.14 28.35 8.42
CA LEU A 520 -16.93 27.57 8.69
C LEU A 520 -16.02 27.43 7.47
N THR A 521 -14.70 27.54 7.66
CA THR A 521 -13.68 27.30 6.63
C THR A 521 -13.78 25.90 6.06
N VAL A 522 -14.03 24.89 6.91
CA VAL A 522 -14.22 23.50 6.47
C VAL A 522 -15.70 23.28 6.12
N GLY A 523 -15.97 22.91 4.87
CA GLY A 523 -17.32 22.63 4.37
C GLY A 523 -17.40 21.35 3.54
N ASN A 524 -18.61 20.99 3.10
CA ASN A 524 -18.86 19.83 2.21
C ASN A 524 -18.38 18.48 2.77
N THR A 525 -18.39 18.30 4.09
CA THR A 525 -17.93 17.09 4.79
C THR A 525 -18.81 15.88 4.45
N GLY A 526 -18.24 14.82 3.91
CA GLY A 526 -18.98 13.59 3.61
C GLY A 526 -18.10 12.52 2.96
N HIS A 527 -18.72 11.51 2.34
CA HIS A 527 -18.01 10.39 1.73
C HIS A 527 -17.00 9.74 2.69
N ALA A 528 -17.47 9.41 3.90
CA ALA A 528 -16.63 8.90 4.97
C ALA A 528 -16.39 7.38 4.86
N THR A 529 -15.32 6.93 5.48
CA THR A 529 -14.91 5.53 5.66
C THR A 529 -14.16 5.41 6.98
N PHE A 530 -14.11 4.22 7.57
CA PHE A 530 -13.53 3.98 8.88
C PHE A 530 -12.42 2.94 8.83
N ALA A 531 -11.42 3.13 9.69
CA ALA A 531 -10.46 2.10 10.06
C ALA A 531 -10.21 2.13 11.57
N ASP A 532 -9.83 0.99 12.12
CA ASP A 532 -9.42 0.86 13.50
C ASP A 532 -7.90 1.02 13.65
N THR A 533 -7.44 1.30 14.86
CA THR A 533 -6.04 1.30 15.23
C THR A 533 -5.64 -0.04 15.87
N PRO A 534 -4.34 -0.38 15.92
CA PRO A 534 -3.87 -1.54 16.67
C PRO A 534 -4.34 -1.58 18.13
N ASP A 535 -4.57 -0.40 18.73
CA ASP A 535 -5.07 -0.25 20.10
C ASP A 535 -6.61 -0.34 20.21
N GLY A 536 -7.31 -0.57 19.10
CA GLY A 536 -8.77 -0.72 19.03
C GLY A 536 -9.57 0.59 19.01
N GLU A 537 -8.88 1.73 18.92
CA GLU A 537 -9.53 3.02 18.64
C GLU A 537 -9.96 3.09 17.17
N TRP A 538 -10.84 4.01 16.82
CA TRP A 538 -11.34 4.16 15.46
C TRP A 538 -11.18 5.59 14.99
N PHE A 539 -10.90 5.74 13.71
CA PHE A 539 -10.89 7.03 13.03
C PHE A 539 -11.62 6.91 11.70
N ALA A 540 -11.99 8.05 11.16
CA ALA A 540 -12.60 8.19 9.87
C ALA A 540 -11.67 8.94 8.92
N THR A 541 -11.66 8.55 7.65
CA THR A 541 -11.28 9.45 6.57
C THR A 541 -12.51 9.88 5.81
N PHE A 542 -12.57 11.14 5.41
CA PHE A 542 -13.71 11.70 4.68
C PHE A 542 -13.25 12.88 3.83
N LEU A 543 -14.00 13.23 2.80
CA LEU A 543 -13.66 14.41 2.01
C LEU A 543 -14.27 15.67 2.63
N ALA A 544 -13.57 16.79 2.50
CA ALA A 544 -14.11 18.12 2.76
C ALA A 544 -13.39 19.17 1.90
N ARG A 545 -13.86 20.41 1.97
CA ARG A 545 -13.26 21.57 1.28
C ARG A 545 -12.79 22.59 2.30
N ARG A 546 -11.63 23.21 2.06
CA ARG A 546 -11.22 24.44 2.74
C ARG A 546 -11.58 25.67 1.90
N TYR A 547 -12.38 26.55 2.49
CA TYR A 547 -12.85 27.78 1.86
C TYR A 547 -12.10 29.00 2.39
N VAL A 548 -11.58 29.82 1.48
CA VAL A 548 -11.08 31.17 1.76
C VAL A 548 -12.01 32.16 1.08
N GLY A 549 -12.83 32.87 1.86
CA GLY A 549 -14.01 33.57 1.32
C GLY A 549 -14.95 32.58 0.63
N ASP A 550 -15.29 32.83 -0.62
CA ASP A 550 -16.20 31.99 -1.42
C ASP A 550 -15.49 30.91 -2.25
N TRP A 551 -14.17 30.80 -2.15
CA TRP A 551 -13.35 29.97 -3.03
C TRP A 551 -12.71 28.80 -2.29
N SER A 552 -12.55 27.67 -2.97
CA SER A 552 -11.85 26.49 -2.46
C SER A 552 -10.93 25.92 -3.53
N VAL A 553 -9.84 26.63 -3.84
CA VAL A 553 -8.95 26.31 -4.98
C VAL A 553 -8.26 24.94 -4.87
N LEU A 554 -8.08 24.43 -3.65
CA LEU A 554 -7.49 23.10 -3.43
C LEU A 554 -8.44 21.95 -3.81
N GLY A 555 -9.72 22.26 -4.03
CA GLY A 555 -10.74 21.26 -4.32
C GLY A 555 -11.15 20.49 -3.06
N ARG A 556 -11.48 19.22 -3.26
CA ARG A 556 -11.84 18.29 -2.18
C ARG A 556 -10.58 17.62 -1.65
N GLU A 557 -10.31 17.81 -0.37
CA GLU A 557 -9.16 17.26 0.36
C GLU A 557 -9.62 16.10 1.26
N THR A 558 -8.71 15.23 1.70
CA THR A 558 -9.03 14.12 2.63
C THR A 558 -8.77 14.55 4.06
N PHE A 559 -9.78 14.52 4.92
CA PHE A 559 -9.68 14.83 6.34
C PHE A 559 -9.74 13.57 7.21
N PHE A 560 -9.16 13.67 8.40
CA PHE A 560 -9.18 12.63 9.43
C PHE A 560 -9.95 13.11 10.65
N ALA A 561 -10.73 12.24 11.30
CA ALA A 561 -11.40 12.55 12.57
C ALA A 561 -11.57 11.30 13.44
N PRO A 562 -11.56 11.43 14.78
CA PRO A 562 -11.82 10.32 15.69
C PRO A 562 -13.24 9.80 15.54
N VAL A 563 -13.41 8.49 15.77
CA VAL A 563 -14.69 7.80 15.82
C VAL A 563 -14.84 7.15 17.19
N THR A 564 -15.80 7.63 17.97
CA THR A 564 -16.13 7.02 19.26
C THR A 564 -17.32 6.09 19.12
N TRP A 565 -17.30 4.96 19.83
CA TRP A 565 -18.37 3.97 19.81
C TRP A 565 -19.12 3.93 21.14
N LYS A 566 -20.45 3.98 21.09
CA LYS A 566 -21.33 3.80 22.24
C LYS A 566 -22.52 2.94 21.87
N ASP A 567 -22.80 1.90 22.67
CA ASP A 567 -23.93 0.98 22.46
C ASP A 567 -23.99 0.38 21.02
N GLY A 568 -22.81 0.16 20.43
CA GLY A 568 -22.66 -0.35 19.07
C GLY A 568 -22.96 0.66 17.96
N TRP A 569 -22.96 1.96 18.26
CA TRP A 569 -23.12 3.05 17.28
C TRP A 569 -21.91 3.99 17.28
N PRO A 570 -21.42 4.41 16.10
CA PRO A 570 -20.33 5.35 15.99
C PRO A 570 -20.83 6.80 16.10
N THR A 571 -19.93 7.69 16.50
CA THR A 571 -20.07 9.15 16.40
C THR A 571 -18.72 9.68 15.91
N MET A 572 -18.73 10.46 14.82
CA MET A 572 -17.52 11.11 14.32
C MET A 572 -17.30 12.43 15.05
N ASN A 573 -16.03 12.76 15.31
CA ASN A 573 -15.63 14.03 15.90
C ASN A 573 -16.41 14.44 17.16
N ASN A 574 -16.79 13.47 17.99
CA ASN A 574 -17.62 13.69 19.20
C ASN A 574 -18.98 14.39 18.95
N GLY A 575 -19.47 14.41 17.70
CA GLY A 575 -20.70 15.10 17.32
C GLY A 575 -20.54 16.59 17.04
N GLU A 576 -19.30 17.09 17.02
CA GLU A 576 -18.97 18.49 16.78
C GLU A 576 -18.57 18.74 15.31
N TYR A 577 -18.63 20.00 14.88
CA TYR A 577 -18.11 20.42 13.59
C TYR A 577 -16.60 20.18 13.49
N VAL A 578 -16.14 19.82 12.30
CA VAL A 578 -14.70 19.74 12.01
C VAL A 578 -14.18 21.17 11.82
N LEU A 579 -13.26 21.59 12.67
CA LEU A 579 -12.60 22.89 12.59
C LEU A 579 -11.19 22.74 12.00
N LEU A 580 -10.67 23.79 11.37
CA LEU A 580 -9.33 23.76 10.78
C LEU A 580 -8.24 23.79 11.88
N SER A 581 -8.51 24.51 12.96
CA SER A 581 -7.62 24.65 14.14
C SER A 581 -7.64 23.44 15.06
N GLN A 582 -8.57 22.50 14.82
CA GLN A 582 -8.69 21.32 15.65
C GLN A 582 -7.37 20.54 15.60
N LYS A 583 -7.07 19.82 16.68
CA LYS A 583 -5.93 18.90 16.80
C LYS A 583 -6.45 17.56 17.33
N TYR A 584 -5.95 16.47 16.78
CA TYR A 584 -6.26 15.13 17.24
C TYR A 584 -4.98 14.47 17.73
N ASP A 585 -5.11 13.64 18.76
CA ASP A 585 -4.00 12.91 19.38
C ASP A 585 -3.66 11.64 18.55
N TYR A 586 -3.45 11.80 17.24
CA TYR A 586 -3.03 10.74 16.32
C TYR A 586 -1.66 11.07 15.71
N GLY A 587 -0.71 10.14 15.85
CA GLY A 587 0.62 10.25 15.24
C GLY A 587 1.50 11.37 15.83
N PRO A 588 2.72 11.54 15.31
CA PRO A 588 3.60 12.64 15.69
C PRO A 588 3.15 13.97 15.08
N ASP A 589 3.55 15.08 15.71
CA ASP A 589 3.32 16.43 15.17
C ASP A 589 4.02 16.61 13.83
N VAL A 590 3.25 16.88 12.79
CA VAL A 590 3.75 17.30 11.48
C VAL A 590 3.94 18.81 11.50
N LYS A 591 5.15 19.29 11.17
CA LYS A 591 5.43 20.73 11.09
C LYS A 591 4.74 21.35 9.88
N TYR A 592 3.96 22.41 10.11
CA TYR A 592 3.39 23.25 9.06
C TYR A 592 3.99 24.68 9.12
N PRO A 593 4.21 25.36 7.97
CA PRO A 593 4.15 24.83 6.62
C PRO A 593 5.20 23.73 6.37
N PRO A 594 4.97 22.82 5.41
CA PRO A 594 5.92 21.77 5.09
C PRO A 594 7.25 22.37 4.58
N LYS A 595 8.32 21.57 4.66
CA LYS A 595 9.62 21.98 4.10
C LYS A 595 9.49 22.25 2.59
N PRO A 596 10.30 23.18 2.05
CA PRO A 596 10.35 23.40 0.61
C PRO A 596 10.59 22.09 -0.17
N TYR A 597 9.90 21.93 -1.28
CA TYR A 597 10.04 20.78 -2.17
C TYR A 597 10.91 21.15 -3.36
N GLU A 598 11.82 20.25 -3.74
CA GLU A 598 12.63 20.39 -4.96
C GLU A 598 12.60 19.13 -5.81
N ASP A 599 12.55 19.34 -7.12
CA ASP A 599 12.72 18.30 -8.12
C ASP A 599 13.68 18.75 -9.21
N LEU A 600 14.77 18.02 -9.39
CA LEU A 600 15.78 18.24 -10.42
C LEU A 600 15.58 17.34 -11.64
N PHE A 601 14.53 16.50 -11.61
CA PHE A 601 14.23 15.50 -12.62
C PHE A 601 15.40 14.54 -12.87
N GLU A 602 16.05 14.11 -11.78
CA GLU A 602 17.13 13.14 -11.81
C GLU A 602 16.57 11.71 -11.88
N GLY A 603 17.24 10.82 -12.62
CA GLY A 603 16.85 9.41 -12.77
C GLY A 603 16.21 9.08 -14.12
N SER A 604 15.61 7.89 -14.19
CA SER A 604 15.00 7.35 -15.41
C SER A 604 13.48 7.51 -15.47
N GLU A 605 12.83 7.84 -14.36
CA GLU A 605 11.38 7.90 -14.21
C GLU A 605 10.94 9.18 -13.48
N LEU A 606 9.77 9.71 -13.83
CA LEU A 606 9.18 10.80 -13.06
C LEU A 606 8.78 10.29 -11.67
N ARG A 607 8.94 11.14 -10.65
CA ARG A 607 8.39 10.87 -9.32
C ARG A 607 6.87 10.65 -9.41
N SER A 608 6.35 9.73 -8.61
CA SER A 608 4.92 9.32 -8.61
C SER A 608 3.93 10.47 -8.39
N SER A 609 4.38 11.58 -7.80
CA SER A 609 3.60 12.80 -7.58
C SER A 609 3.33 13.66 -8.83
N TRP A 610 3.91 13.29 -9.99
CA TRP A 610 3.63 13.94 -11.27
C TRP A 610 2.54 13.19 -12.03
N TYR A 611 1.66 13.97 -12.65
CA TYR A 611 0.50 13.48 -13.39
C TYR A 611 0.51 14.03 -14.81
N GLN A 612 -0.16 13.34 -15.73
CA GLN A 612 -0.52 13.82 -17.06
C GLN A 612 -2.04 14.05 -17.11
N LEU A 613 -2.49 14.86 -18.07
CA LEU A 613 -3.91 14.97 -18.40
C LEU A 613 -4.31 13.83 -19.34
N ARG A 614 -5.39 13.13 -18.97
CA ARG A 614 -6.05 12.02 -19.66
C ARG A 614 -5.12 10.82 -19.85
N SER A 615 -5.56 9.82 -20.61
CA SER A 615 -4.76 8.63 -20.92
C SER A 615 -3.77 8.94 -22.02
N PRO A 616 -2.45 9.00 -21.73
CA PRO A 616 -1.48 9.27 -22.77
C PRO A 616 -1.39 8.08 -23.74
N TYR A 617 -1.57 8.36 -25.02
CA TYR A 617 -1.38 7.39 -26.12
C TYR A 617 -0.12 7.68 -26.94
N SER A 618 0.58 8.77 -26.62
CA SER A 618 1.85 9.16 -27.21
C SER A 618 2.79 9.69 -26.13
N LYS A 619 4.09 9.67 -26.41
CA LYS A 619 5.10 10.18 -25.48
C LYS A 619 5.11 11.71 -25.54
N THR A 620 4.90 12.35 -24.40
CA THR A 620 4.81 13.82 -24.25
C THR A 620 5.98 14.44 -23.51
N TYR A 621 6.85 13.63 -22.91
CA TYR A 621 8.05 14.10 -22.24
C TYR A 621 9.13 13.01 -22.23
N ARG A 622 10.35 13.40 -21.88
CA ARG A 622 11.43 12.48 -21.48
C ARG A 622 12.30 13.14 -20.41
N LEU A 623 12.90 12.33 -19.56
CA LEU A 623 13.97 12.81 -18.69
C LEU A 623 15.29 12.88 -19.45
N ASN A 624 16.12 13.84 -19.10
CA ASN A 624 17.44 13.99 -19.70
C ASN A 624 18.38 12.93 -19.12
N GLY A 625 18.33 11.69 -19.63
CA GLY A 625 19.03 10.52 -19.11
C GLY A 625 20.58 10.58 -19.03
N LYS A 626 21.19 11.75 -19.26
CA LYS A 626 22.61 12.06 -19.08
C LYS A 626 22.86 13.17 -18.03
N GLY A 627 21.84 13.68 -17.33
CA GLY A 627 21.94 14.79 -16.37
C GLY A 627 20.60 15.19 -15.71
N LYS A 628 20.53 16.42 -15.18
CA LYS A 628 19.29 17.01 -14.62
C LYS A 628 18.36 17.50 -15.73
N GLY A 629 17.06 17.40 -15.51
CA GLY A 629 16.05 18.10 -16.31
C GLY A 629 15.01 17.24 -17.03
N LEU A 630 13.85 17.85 -17.21
CA LEU A 630 12.68 17.39 -17.95
C LEU A 630 12.67 18.04 -19.33
N VAL A 631 12.62 17.23 -20.38
CA VAL A 631 12.39 17.70 -21.75
C VAL A 631 10.94 17.38 -22.13
N LEU A 632 10.18 18.41 -22.51
CA LEU A 632 8.83 18.26 -23.04
C LEU A 632 8.91 17.95 -24.54
N LEU A 633 7.96 17.16 -25.05
CA LEU A 633 7.84 16.79 -26.46
C LEU A 633 6.58 17.45 -27.02
N PRO A 634 6.67 18.71 -27.46
CA PRO A 634 5.49 19.53 -27.72
C PRO A 634 4.72 18.99 -28.91
N ASN A 635 3.39 19.11 -28.84
CA ASN A 635 2.48 18.74 -29.90
C ASN A 635 1.53 19.90 -30.24
N VAL A 636 0.54 19.64 -31.09
CA VAL A 636 -0.43 20.65 -31.53
C VAL A 636 -1.37 21.11 -30.42
N TYR A 637 -1.49 20.34 -29.33
CA TYR A 637 -2.49 20.55 -28.30
C TYR A 637 -2.00 21.50 -27.20
N THR A 638 -2.93 22.26 -26.67
CA THR A 638 -2.80 23.17 -25.53
C THR A 638 -3.45 22.56 -24.29
N LEU A 639 -3.31 23.23 -23.15
CA LEU A 639 -4.04 22.85 -21.92
C LEU A 639 -5.56 23.00 -22.07
N SER A 640 -6.05 23.78 -23.04
CA SER A 640 -7.48 23.98 -23.30
C SER A 640 -8.10 22.89 -24.19
N ASP A 641 -7.30 21.97 -24.73
CA ASP A 641 -7.80 20.91 -25.60
C ASP A 641 -8.20 19.66 -24.82
N ARG A 642 -9.26 18.98 -25.30
CA ARG A 642 -9.73 17.71 -24.72
C ARG A 642 -8.91 16.51 -25.23
N ASP A 643 -7.60 16.64 -25.24
CA ASP A 643 -6.66 15.62 -25.69
C ASP A 643 -5.51 15.47 -24.67
N THR A 644 -4.38 14.87 -25.05
CA THR A 644 -3.17 14.72 -24.25
C THR A 644 -2.15 15.79 -24.66
N PRO A 645 -2.15 16.98 -24.02
CA PRO A 645 -1.13 17.98 -24.28
C PRO A 645 0.25 17.51 -23.80
N SER A 646 1.29 18.13 -24.32
CA SER A 646 2.65 17.97 -23.78
C SER A 646 2.79 18.71 -22.44
N ALA A 647 2.23 18.09 -21.39
CA ALA A 647 2.21 18.65 -20.06
C ALA A 647 2.37 17.57 -18.97
N ILE A 648 2.98 17.97 -17.86
CA ILE A 648 2.93 17.25 -16.59
C ILE A 648 2.45 18.19 -15.48
N LEU A 649 1.75 17.64 -14.49
CA LEU A 649 1.00 18.39 -13.51
C LEU A 649 1.33 17.90 -12.11
N ARG A 650 1.28 18.81 -11.15
CA ARG A 650 1.42 18.53 -9.73
C ARG A 650 0.32 19.24 -8.96
N LYS A 651 -0.23 18.60 -7.94
CA LYS A 651 -1.31 19.16 -7.12
C LYS A 651 -0.85 20.44 -6.44
N GLN A 652 -1.69 21.47 -6.40
CA GLN A 652 -1.47 22.58 -5.46
C GLN A 652 -1.73 22.06 -4.05
N LEU A 653 -0.74 22.15 -3.16
CA LEU A 653 -0.81 21.57 -1.80
C LEU A 653 -1.04 22.61 -0.69
N SER A 654 -1.04 23.90 -1.02
CA SER A 654 -1.33 24.98 -0.08
C SER A 654 -1.96 26.15 -0.81
N VAL A 655 -2.84 26.89 -0.13
CA VAL A 655 -3.36 28.15 -0.66
C VAL A 655 -2.36 29.31 -0.51
N ASN A 656 -1.27 29.12 0.25
CA ASN A 656 -0.19 30.08 0.41
C ASN A 656 1.17 29.44 0.07
N MET A 657 1.54 29.46 -1.22
CA MET A 657 2.79 28.88 -1.70
C MET A 657 3.34 29.63 -2.92
N THR A 658 4.60 29.36 -3.24
CA THR A 658 5.23 29.79 -4.50
C THR A 658 5.70 28.56 -5.25
N PHE A 659 5.18 28.36 -6.46
CA PHE A 659 5.66 27.35 -7.40
C PHE A 659 6.61 28.01 -8.40
N THR A 660 7.86 27.57 -8.44
CA THR A 660 8.92 28.09 -9.31
C THR A 660 9.45 27.00 -10.22
N ALA A 661 9.50 27.29 -11.52
CA ALA A 661 10.07 26.39 -12.52
C ALA A 661 11.21 27.07 -13.28
N THR A 662 12.37 26.43 -13.32
CA THR A 662 13.56 26.92 -14.03
C THR A 662 13.61 26.28 -15.42
N LEU A 663 13.62 27.09 -16.48
CA LEU A 663 13.67 26.59 -17.85
C LEU A 663 15.02 25.92 -18.17
N LEU A 664 14.99 24.98 -19.10
CA LEU A 664 16.20 24.53 -19.79
C LEU A 664 16.79 25.67 -20.64
N PRO A 665 18.12 25.70 -20.84
CA PRO A 665 18.73 26.59 -21.82
C PRO A 665 18.15 26.37 -23.22
N ILE A 666 17.96 27.46 -23.96
CA ILE A 666 17.44 27.48 -25.31
C ILE A 666 18.46 28.21 -26.20
N GLU A 667 19.14 27.48 -27.08
CA GLU A 667 20.21 28.02 -27.95
C GLU A 667 19.69 28.75 -29.20
N LYS A 668 18.43 28.48 -29.60
CA LYS A 668 17.78 29.09 -30.78
C LYS A 668 16.48 29.75 -30.37
N GLY A 669 16.15 30.91 -30.95
CA GLY A 669 14.90 31.61 -30.65
C GLY A 669 13.66 30.75 -30.91
N LEU A 670 12.58 31.03 -30.16
CA LEU A 670 11.26 30.45 -30.40
C LEU A 670 10.47 31.34 -31.38
N GLY A 671 9.53 30.75 -32.10
CA GLY A 671 8.49 31.44 -32.87
C GLY A 671 7.26 31.77 -32.02
N PRO A 672 6.33 32.59 -32.54
CA PRO A 672 5.17 33.08 -31.78
C PRO A 672 4.12 32.02 -31.45
N TYR A 673 4.19 30.85 -32.10
CA TYR A 673 3.32 29.70 -31.82
C TYR A 673 3.98 28.66 -30.92
N GLN A 674 5.26 28.80 -30.59
CA GLN A 674 6.01 27.86 -29.75
C GLN A 674 6.01 28.35 -28.31
N SER A 675 5.14 27.79 -27.49
CA SER A 675 5.03 28.15 -26.07
C SER A 675 5.69 27.08 -25.20
N VAL A 676 6.47 27.50 -24.22
CA VAL A 676 6.88 26.69 -23.05
C VAL A 676 6.57 27.50 -21.79
N GLY A 677 5.91 26.90 -20.80
CA GLY A 677 5.45 27.66 -19.65
C GLY A 677 4.95 26.81 -18.49
N ILE A 678 4.46 27.53 -17.48
CA ILE A 678 3.77 26.97 -16.33
C ILE A 678 2.36 27.52 -16.24
N SER A 679 1.46 26.74 -15.65
CA SER A 679 0.05 27.11 -15.53
C SER A 679 -0.51 26.81 -14.15
N ALA A 680 -1.34 27.70 -13.61
CA ALA A 680 -2.32 27.33 -12.61
C ALA A 680 -3.53 26.75 -13.37
N TYR A 681 -3.69 25.43 -13.33
CA TYR A 681 -4.67 24.69 -14.12
C TYR A 681 -5.81 24.21 -13.22
N SER A 682 -7.05 24.61 -13.54
CA SER A 682 -8.25 24.03 -12.93
C SER A 682 -8.99 23.11 -13.91
N SER A 683 -9.12 23.53 -15.17
CA SER A 683 -9.81 22.77 -16.22
C SER A 683 -9.36 23.22 -17.59
N GLU A 684 -9.77 22.51 -18.64
CA GLU A 684 -9.53 22.92 -20.02
C GLU A 684 -10.24 24.24 -20.40
N MET A 685 -11.13 24.73 -19.54
CA MET A 685 -11.87 25.99 -19.74
C MET A 685 -11.37 27.11 -18.80
N ALA A 686 -10.46 26.80 -17.87
CA ALA A 686 -10.01 27.72 -16.84
C ALA A 686 -8.61 27.34 -16.34
N HIS A 687 -7.63 28.07 -16.84
CA HIS A 687 -6.23 28.00 -16.45
C HIS A 687 -5.55 29.34 -16.71
N GLN A 688 -4.48 29.65 -15.96
CA GLN A 688 -3.73 30.89 -16.09
C GLN A 688 -2.25 30.60 -16.28
N ASP A 689 -1.73 31.02 -17.41
CA ASP A 689 -0.45 30.59 -17.94
C ASP A 689 0.56 31.73 -17.91
N VAL A 690 1.80 31.41 -17.59
CA VAL A 690 2.96 32.27 -17.82
C VAL A 690 4.08 31.45 -18.44
N GLY A 691 4.69 31.97 -19.49
CA GLY A 691 5.72 31.22 -20.20
C GLY A 691 6.53 32.07 -21.16
N VAL A 692 7.39 31.42 -21.94
CA VAL A 692 8.23 32.02 -22.95
C VAL A 692 7.79 31.55 -24.34
N ARG A 693 7.80 32.46 -25.30
CA ARG A 693 7.64 32.20 -26.74
C ARG A 693 8.38 33.25 -27.56
N GLY A 694 8.40 33.09 -28.89
CA GLY A 694 8.80 34.19 -29.78
C GLY A 694 7.82 35.35 -29.69
N CYS A 695 8.31 36.59 -29.65
CA CYS A 695 7.44 37.76 -29.65
C CYS A 695 6.57 37.80 -30.92
N ALA A 696 5.26 38.04 -30.79
CA ALA A 696 4.37 38.12 -31.95
C ALA A 696 4.49 39.45 -32.72
N LYS A 697 4.85 40.54 -32.01
CA LYS A 697 4.89 41.91 -32.55
C LYS A 697 6.28 42.55 -32.60
N SER A 698 7.31 41.83 -32.17
CA SER A 698 8.69 42.31 -32.14
C SER A 698 9.68 41.15 -32.32
N SER A 699 10.98 41.43 -32.44
CA SER A 699 12.00 40.39 -32.49
C SER A 699 12.39 39.89 -31.10
N GLY A 700 12.86 38.64 -31.04
CA GLY A 700 13.33 37.99 -29.81
C GLY A 700 12.25 37.24 -29.03
N LEU A 701 12.57 36.94 -27.78
CA LEU A 701 11.71 36.20 -26.85
C LEU A 701 10.84 37.13 -26.01
N CYS A 702 9.62 36.69 -25.76
CA CYS A 702 8.64 37.36 -24.91
C CYS A 702 8.18 36.44 -23.79
N ILE A 703 7.98 37.01 -22.61
CA ILE A 703 7.12 36.40 -21.59
C ILE A 703 5.68 36.60 -22.06
N PHE A 704 4.90 35.52 -22.17
CA PHE A 704 3.47 35.59 -22.43
C PHE A 704 2.68 35.32 -21.16
N VAL A 705 1.50 35.94 -21.07
CA VAL A 705 0.49 35.64 -20.06
C VAL A 705 -0.85 35.38 -20.75
N ASP A 706 -1.45 34.22 -20.49
CA ASP A 706 -2.80 33.86 -20.93
C ASP A 706 -3.70 33.61 -19.72
N ILE A 707 -4.80 34.35 -19.63
CA ILE A 707 -5.83 34.17 -18.60
C ILE A 707 -7.20 33.81 -19.20
N THR A 708 -7.25 33.59 -20.51
CA THR A 708 -8.48 33.36 -21.27
C THR A 708 -8.81 31.88 -21.42
N ALA A 709 -7.81 30.99 -21.27
CA ALA A 709 -7.93 29.54 -21.38
C ALA A 709 -8.63 29.09 -22.67
N LYS A 710 -8.21 29.65 -23.81
CA LYS A 710 -8.75 29.33 -25.13
C LYS A 710 -7.69 28.73 -26.03
N SER A 711 -7.97 27.54 -26.53
CA SER A 711 -7.17 26.94 -27.60
C SER A 711 -7.28 27.80 -28.87
N PRO A 712 -6.17 28.31 -29.41
CA PRO A 712 -6.19 29.02 -30.68
C PRO A 712 -6.46 28.04 -31.82
N GLY A 713 -7.47 28.31 -32.65
CA GLY A 713 -7.72 27.51 -33.85
C GLY A 713 -6.58 27.63 -34.89
N PRO A 714 -6.50 26.71 -35.87
CA PRO A 714 -5.49 26.78 -36.92
C PRO A 714 -5.46 28.15 -37.60
N GLY A 715 -4.28 28.79 -37.64
CA GLY A 715 -4.08 30.12 -38.23
C GLY A 715 -4.45 31.31 -37.34
N THR A 716 -4.94 31.09 -36.11
CA THR A 716 -5.21 32.16 -35.14
C THR A 716 -4.07 32.25 -34.14
N PRO A 717 -3.37 33.38 -33.99
CA PRO A 717 -2.35 33.53 -32.95
C PRO A 717 -2.99 33.54 -31.55
N PRO A 718 -2.33 32.97 -30.53
CA PRO A 718 -2.84 33.02 -29.16
C PRO A 718 -2.99 34.48 -28.69
N GLN A 719 -4.14 34.82 -28.12
CA GLN A 719 -4.46 36.17 -27.65
C GLN A 719 -3.94 36.37 -26.23
N THR A 720 -2.69 36.81 -26.10
CA THR A 720 -2.01 36.92 -24.80
C THR A 720 -1.41 38.30 -24.59
N GLU A 721 -1.15 38.65 -23.33
CA GLU A 721 -0.27 39.78 -22.98
C GLU A 721 1.18 39.34 -23.19
N GLU A 722 2.03 40.23 -23.73
CA GLU A 722 3.43 39.94 -24.04
C GLU A 722 4.37 40.99 -23.44
N PHE A 723 5.47 40.53 -22.86
CA PHE A 723 6.53 41.35 -22.29
C PHE A 723 7.86 40.97 -22.93
N SER A 724 8.45 41.86 -23.72
CA SER A 724 9.71 41.58 -24.43
C SER A 724 10.88 41.44 -23.46
N LEU A 725 11.63 40.35 -23.59
CA LEU A 725 12.86 40.13 -22.83
C LEU A 725 14.08 40.76 -23.49
N LYS A 726 13.98 41.18 -24.76
CA LYS A 726 15.11 41.62 -25.60
C LYS A 726 16.26 40.58 -25.66
N LEU A 727 15.91 39.31 -25.52
CA LEU A 727 16.82 38.16 -25.63
C LEU A 727 16.45 37.32 -26.85
N ASN A 728 17.45 36.70 -27.50
CA ASN A 728 17.23 35.76 -28.61
C ASN A 728 17.48 34.30 -28.21
N GLN A 729 18.04 34.07 -27.02
CA GLN A 729 18.40 32.77 -26.46
C GLN A 729 18.24 32.80 -24.94
N ILE A 730 18.14 31.63 -24.31
CA ILE A 730 18.15 31.45 -22.85
C ILE A 730 19.44 30.69 -22.49
N GLU A 731 20.44 31.38 -21.95
CA GLU A 731 21.75 30.77 -21.66
C GLU A 731 21.74 29.90 -20.39
N SER A 732 20.91 30.24 -19.39
CA SER A 732 20.47 29.46 -18.21
C SER A 732 19.85 30.43 -17.18
N ASP A 733 19.05 29.91 -16.24
CA ASP A 733 18.42 30.64 -15.12
C ASP A 733 17.25 31.59 -15.45
N LEU A 734 16.47 31.35 -16.51
CA LEU A 734 15.13 31.93 -16.59
C LEU A 734 14.19 31.10 -15.71
N LYS A 735 13.55 31.75 -14.74
CA LYS A 735 12.57 31.13 -13.85
C LYS A 735 11.19 31.70 -14.10
N LEU A 736 10.18 30.85 -14.08
CA LEU A 736 8.77 31.21 -14.09
C LEU A 736 8.20 30.97 -12.70
N HIS A 737 7.30 31.84 -12.26
CA HIS A 737 6.75 31.83 -10.91
C HIS A 737 5.22 31.91 -10.94
N ILE A 738 4.58 31.07 -10.13
CA ILE A 738 3.20 31.22 -9.69
C ILE A 738 3.24 31.44 -8.17
N ARG A 739 2.83 32.62 -7.72
CA ARG A 739 2.62 32.92 -6.30
C ARG A 739 1.14 32.77 -5.98
N ALA A 740 0.79 31.72 -5.26
CA ALA A 740 -0.54 31.52 -4.71
C ALA A 740 -0.61 32.14 -3.31
N GLU A 741 -1.55 33.05 -3.11
CA GLU A 741 -1.90 33.63 -1.82
C GLU A 741 -3.39 33.35 -1.56
N PRO A 742 -3.84 33.32 -0.30
CA PRO A 742 -5.21 32.89 0.03
C PRO A 742 -6.31 33.61 -0.76
N ARG A 743 -6.08 34.87 -1.16
CA ARG A 743 -7.07 35.71 -1.87
C ARG A 743 -6.63 36.17 -3.27
N GLN A 744 -5.45 35.80 -3.75
CA GLN A 744 -4.95 36.20 -5.08
C GLN A 744 -3.85 35.29 -5.60
N TYR A 745 -3.67 35.29 -6.91
CA TYR A 745 -2.53 34.66 -7.57
C TYR A 745 -1.72 35.71 -8.31
N ARG A 746 -0.40 35.53 -8.38
CA ARG A 746 0.49 36.34 -9.20
C ARG A 746 1.33 35.46 -10.12
N LEU A 747 1.44 35.88 -11.38
CA LEU A 747 2.30 35.27 -12.39
C LEU A 747 3.51 36.16 -12.63
N GLY A 748 4.68 35.55 -12.68
CA GLY A 748 5.92 36.30 -12.81
C GLY A 748 7.06 35.48 -13.38
N TYR A 749 8.19 36.16 -13.56
CA TYR A 749 9.44 35.54 -14.00
C TYR A 749 10.62 36.22 -13.32
N SER A 750 11.76 35.55 -13.28
CA SER A 750 13.04 36.16 -12.93
C SER A 750 14.13 35.70 -13.88
N LEU A 751 15.14 36.56 -14.06
CA LEU A 751 16.33 36.27 -14.85
C LEU A 751 17.51 36.12 -13.89
N LYS A 752 18.26 35.02 -14.01
CA LYS A 752 19.43 34.75 -13.17
C LYS A 752 19.06 34.72 -11.67
N ASN A 753 19.72 35.56 -10.89
CA ASN A 753 19.47 35.75 -9.45
C ASN A 753 18.73 37.06 -9.16
N GLY A 754 18.07 37.65 -10.16
CA GLY A 754 17.24 38.84 -9.97
C GLY A 754 15.94 38.54 -9.21
N GLU A 755 15.31 39.60 -8.70
CA GLU A 755 13.99 39.50 -8.08
C GLU A 755 12.90 39.15 -9.10
N ALA A 756 11.82 38.53 -8.62
CA ALA A 756 10.68 38.19 -9.45
C ALA A 756 9.97 39.45 -9.97
N THR A 757 9.86 39.56 -11.29
CA THR A 757 9.01 40.53 -11.96
C THR A 757 7.61 39.94 -12.11
N TRP A 758 6.64 40.49 -11.38
CA TRP A 758 5.24 40.09 -11.45
C TRP A 758 4.55 40.82 -12.61
N VAL A 759 4.06 40.05 -13.57
CA VAL A 759 3.45 40.57 -14.80
C VAL A 759 1.93 40.49 -14.78
N LYS A 760 1.35 39.65 -13.92
CA LYS A 760 -0.10 39.52 -13.77
C LYS A 760 -0.49 39.19 -12.35
N THR A 761 -1.60 39.77 -11.91
CA THR A 761 -2.31 39.38 -10.68
C THR A 761 -3.76 39.05 -11.04
N PHE A 762 -4.31 38.00 -10.44
CA PHE A 762 -5.70 37.61 -10.66
C PHE A 762 -6.36 37.00 -9.43
N SER A 763 -7.70 37.00 -9.43
CA SER A 763 -8.54 36.43 -8.36
C SER A 763 -8.63 34.90 -8.45
N PRO A 764 -8.66 34.17 -7.33
CA PRO A 764 -8.95 32.73 -7.30
C PRO A 764 -10.25 32.34 -8.00
N SER A 765 -11.19 33.28 -8.16
CA SER A 765 -12.45 33.08 -8.91
C SER A 765 -12.26 32.68 -10.38
N LEU A 766 -11.09 32.97 -10.97
CA LEU A 766 -10.76 32.53 -12.34
C LEU A 766 -10.27 31.07 -12.40
N LEU A 767 -10.19 30.39 -11.25
CA LEU A 767 -9.87 28.98 -11.10
C LEU A 767 -11.05 28.23 -10.44
N PRO A 768 -12.25 28.21 -11.07
CA PRO A 768 -13.39 27.50 -10.52
C PRO A 768 -13.10 26.00 -10.49
N VAL A 769 -13.34 25.35 -9.36
CA VAL A 769 -13.13 23.91 -9.19
C VAL A 769 -14.45 23.18 -8.94
N GLY A 770 -14.67 22.09 -9.68
CA GLY A 770 -15.80 21.18 -9.51
C GLY A 770 -15.42 20.04 -8.57
N PHE A 771 -15.34 18.81 -9.11
CA PHE A 771 -14.85 17.64 -8.38
C PHE A 771 -13.32 17.61 -8.24
N ASP A 772 -12.65 18.40 -9.06
CA ASP A 772 -11.19 18.55 -9.15
C ASP A 772 -10.64 19.59 -8.14
N GLY A 773 -9.35 19.88 -8.22
CA GLY A 773 -8.68 21.00 -7.55
C GLY A 773 -7.56 21.55 -8.42
N VAL A 774 -7.06 22.74 -8.10
CA VAL A 774 -6.01 23.39 -8.90
C VAL A 774 -4.72 22.57 -8.87
N MET A 775 -4.11 22.41 -10.04
CA MET A 775 -2.81 21.80 -10.23
C MET A 775 -1.87 22.79 -10.93
N PHE A 776 -0.58 22.70 -10.65
CA PHE A 776 0.44 23.43 -11.41
C PHE A 776 0.96 22.56 -12.56
N ALA A 777 0.78 23.03 -13.79
CA ALA A 777 1.25 22.33 -14.98
C ALA A 777 2.58 22.92 -15.45
N LEU A 778 3.48 22.05 -15.89
CA LEU A 778 4.60 22.36 -16.77
C LEU A 778 4.17 21.94 -18.17
N PHE A 779 4.21 22.85 -19.15
CA PHE A 779 3.70 22.53 -20.48
C PHE A 779 4.53 23.16 -21.60
N ALA A 780 4.40 22.55 -22.78
CA ALA A 780 4.87 23.12 -24.02
C ALA A 780 3.90 22.77 -25.15
N SER A 781 3.70 23.69 -26.08
CA SER A 781 2.72 23.54 -27.16
C SER A 781 3.15 24.29 -28.41
N GLY A 782 2.85 23.73 -29.57
CA GLY A 782 2.90 24.42 -30.85
C GLY A 782 1.64 25.23 -31.17
N ASN A 783 0.67 25.33 -30.24
CA ASN A 783 -0.55 26.13 -30.36
C ASN A 783 -1.28 25.88 -31.69
N SER A 784 -1.76 24.64 -31.89
CA SER A 784 -2.38 24.14 -33.13
C SER A 784 -1.44 23.93 -34.33
N PHE A 785 -0.13 24.13 -34.16
CA PHE A 785 0.90 23.77 -35.16
C PHE A 785 1.81 22.64 -34.64
N PRO A 786 2.31 21.76 -35.52
CA PRO A 786 3.35 20.82 -35.14
C PRO A 786 4.59 21.56 -34.62
N TRP A 787 5.28 20.98 -33.64
CA TRP A 787 6.57 21.52 -33.21
C TRP A 787 7.56 21.45 -34.38
N PRO A 788 8.18 22.57 -34.81
CA PRO A 788 9.07 22.56 -35.96
C PRO A 788 10.30 21.67 -35.73
N TYR A 789 10.74 20.97 -36.79
CA TYR A 789 11.84 20.01 -36.72
C TYR A 789 13.19 20.65 -36.35
N ASP A 790 13.33 21.96 -36.58
CA ASP A 790 14.52 22.76 -36.32
C ASP A 790 14.40 23.64 -35.07
N ALA A 791 13.27 23.57 -34.36
CA ALA A 791 13.05 24.24 -33.10
C ALA A 791 13.90 23.62 -31.98
N PRO A 792 14.33 24.41 -30.99
CA PRO A 792 15.10 23.90 -29.86
C PRO A 792 14.29 22.93 -29.00
N GLU A 793 14.98 22.09 -28.24
CA GLU A 793 14.35 21.37 -27.13
C GLU A 793 13.95 22.34 -26.02
N VAL A 794 12.81 22.07 -25.39
CA VAL A 794 12.26 22.91 -24.33
C VAL A 794 11.85 22.07 -23.13
N GLY A 795 11.85 22.68 -21.96
CA GLY A 795 11.49 22.01 -20.73
C GLY A 795 12.09 22.70 -19.52
N PHE A 796 12.33 21.94 -18.45
CA PHE A 796 12.65 22.49 -17.13
C PHE A 796 13.81 21.74 -16.48
N SER A 797 14.74 22.48 -15.90
CA SER A 797 15.90 21.93 -15.18
C SER A 797 15.61 21.68 -13.69
N LYS A 798 14.68 22.44 -13.10
CA LYS A 798 14.38 22.40 -11.67
C LYS A 798 12.99 22.94 -11.35
N ILE A 799 12.32 22.30 -10.39
CA ILE A 799 11.14 22.81 -9.69
C ILE A 799 11.52 23.11 -8.24
N HIS A 800 10.99 24.22 -7.71
CA HIS A 800 11.07 24.60 -6.32
C HIS A 800 9.70 25.07 -5.84
N GLU A 801 9.19 24.47 -4.76
CA GLU A 801 7.95 24.87 -4.10
C GLU A 801 8.29 25.36 -2.70
N GLU A 802 7.90 26.60 -2.42
CA GLU A 802 8.04 27.21 -1.10
C GLU A 802 6.66 27.38 -0.48
N TYR A 803 6.52 26.96 0.77
CA TYR A 803 5.25 26.96 1.50
C TYR A 803 5.30 27.99 2.63
N PHE A 804 4.21 28.72 2.81
CA PHE A 804 4.10 29.78 3.82
C PHE A 804 2.93 29.50 4.75
N ASP A 805 2.91 30.18 5.89
CA ASP A 805 1.76 30.14 6.78
C ASP A 805 0.50 30.62 6.06
N GLU A 806 -0.60 29.90 6.25
CA GLU A 806 -1.83 30.12 5.49
C GLU A 806 -2.68 31.29 6.01
N GLY A 807 -2.56 31.65 7.29
CA GLY A 807 -3.12 32.88 7.86
C GLY A 807 -4.64 33.01 7.94
N PHE A 808 -5.40 31.92 7.76
CA PHE A 808 -6.86 31.89 7.97
C PHE A 808 -7.26 30.86 9.03
N GLY A 809 -8.33 31.18 9.77
CA GLY A 809 -8.81 30.37 10.89
C GLY A 809 -10.00 29.48 10.54
N ASP A 810 -10.81 29.19 11.55
CA ASP A 810 -11.96 28.27 11.45
C ASP A 810 -13.14 28.83 10.66
N TYR A 811 -13.13 30.13 10.34
CA TYR A 811 -14.22 30.81 9.64
C TYR A 811 -13.72 31.49 8.36
N LYS A 812 -14.48 31.34 7.27
CA LYS A 812 -14.09 31.73 5.89
C LYS A 812 -13.66 33.18 5.72
N ASN A 813 -14.18 34.07 6.58
CA ASN A 813 -13.96 35.51 6.52
C ASN A 813 -13.00 36.04 7.60
N GLN A 814 -12.49 35.19 8.49
CA GLN A 814 -11.49 35.61 9.47
C GLN A 814 -10.10 35.64 8.83
N THR A 815 -9.43 36.78 8.92
CA THR A 815 -7.97 36.85 8.87
C THR A 815 -7.46 36.63 10.29
N GLN A 816 -6.40 35.83 10.49
CA GLN A 816 -5.69 35.86 11.76
C GLN A 816 -5.02 37.23 11.89
N GLU A 817 -5.70 38.21 12.50
CA GLU A 817 -4.99 39.32 13.13
C GLU A 817 -4.28 38.73 14.36
N GLY A 818 -2.97 39.00 14.46
CA GLY A 818 -2.06 38.32 15.38
C GLY A 818 -2.25 38.57 16.86
#